data_AF-A0A439D0F3-F1
#
_entry.id   AF-A0A439D0F3-F1
#
_cell.length_a   1.000
_cell.length_b   1.000
_cell.length_c   1.000
_cell.angle_alpha   90.00
_cell.angle_beta   90.00
_cell.angle_gamma   90.00
#
_symmetry.space_group_name_H-M   'P 1'
#
loop_
_entity.id
_entity.type
_entity.pdbx_description
1 polymer ?
#
loop_
_entity_poly.entity_id
_entity_poly.type
_entity_poly.pdbx_seq_one_letter_code
_entity_poly.pdbx_strand_id
1 'polypeptide(L)'
;MERLKSVATGAITYPIREYRKFKDYRHQRINDAPLTWNLSVWKRLHPSLRQGYKYCLGIVGGIWVLILVFAVWVGTVHEAQAGLVFTLKTGSCAATQKINFWVHLVLNGLASTLYAVSSYVMQRLAAPAREDIDRAHDHTVQRPMKIGSLTLTNFAVLSKKRLTVFSLLWASSLPLHLLFNTVVVYTSTNAEWPSYVFLSSAEELKSMMANTSTLGISSMRQYDTMPAFEQYEYPENYHIQALAILHQKPPMVDLELDECIDAFGSGSSETWGDVLLIHSTESPYPTSRLKEPSPSKSYLPSVDEDPWRWMCGYNDFNPTCDAQKILQSGWWVVDGLTISRCLARRLPELCELNVSLAVLIAVLVAVSIKFIAILFAVMLGRHRSLLTIGDAIASFLEHPDKYMPPLGRSQSTYHSRRRKVMWEIKGAFWAATIFGTIGLSLAWWFFAFTFRETSKAFALSKTPFDFDAMLRYGFGKMPSRWSKTLNENLLSYSGAEDPSFTYTNGAALANLPQLALSAFYLVFNNYVTRLFIALEIRAFSTRRRGLRSYDGQGEVGKKLLAMIGYSPVACFAFAVLLTSLVLAGIVIGLIPLDWRMLDTSGDSLAIGLTCHPPEEICDTHEGPVRWGVTNKYDDVSGASLQQVSNFGTNPTSIQMYIYVPDKVASNPSLIVALHPCGGTASQWYAGTKLPSYANTGGFIVIYPQTTRYSNCWDVNNAGSLTHGGSGDALGIISMVNYTISKYSVDTSKVYVMGGSSGAMMTSVMVGSYPEVFEAGATYSGTPFACFAGSTSDPTPFGANQTCAQGLQHTPDQWAQYVRNAYPGYTGKRPRMLVAHGLADTLVRPQCGYEQLKQWSAVFNLTNTKNVTGSSVPEGPQYTQMVYGDGSELVGYFGQGVGHIAPPNEPVMLSFFGISS
;
A
#
# COMPACT_ATOMS: atom_id res chain seq x y z
N MET A 1 -8.52 -4.28 -58.12
CA MET A 1 -9.66 -4.84 -57.36
C MET A 1 -9.42 -6.26 -56.80
N GLU A 2 -8.19 -6.79 -56.79
CA GLU A 2 -7.86 -8.10 -56.17
C GLU A 2 -6.92 -8.04 -54.95
N ARG A 3 -6.44 -6.86 -54.54
CA ARG A 3 -5.60 -6.70 -53.32
C ARG A 3 -6.35 -6.31 -52.05
N LEU A 4 -7.69 -6.32 -52.06
CA LEU A 4 -8.52 -5.96 -50.89
C LEU A 4 -9.41 -7.12 -50.36
N LYS A 5 -9.15 -8.37 -50.77
CA LYS A 5 -9.85 -9.56 -50.24
C LYS A 5 -9.05 -10.42 -49.25
N SER A 6 -7.78 -10.10 -48.95
CA SER A 6 -6.93 -10.97 -48.09
C SER A 6 -6.75 -10.51 -46.63
N VAL A 7 -7.52 -9.54 -46.15
CA VAL A 7 -7.44 -9.03 -44.76
C VAL A 7 -8.59 -9.53 -43.87
N ALA A 8 -9.52 -10.35 -44.40
CA ALA A 8 -10.77 -10.70 -43.72
C ALA A 8 -10.87 -12.15 -43.16
N THR A 9 -9.83 -12.98 -43.19
CA THR A 9 -9.93 -14.39 -42.73
C THR A 9 -8.70 -14.90 -41.96
N GLY A 10 -8.24 -14.14 -40.96
CA GLY A 10 -7.19 -14.56 -40.03
C GLY A 10 -7.70 -15.50 -38.93
N ALA A 11 -8.39 -16.59 -39.28
CA ALA A 11 -8.61 -17.70 -38.37
C ALA A 11 -7.27 -18.42 -38.21
N ILE A 12 -6.61 -18.27 -37.06
CA ILE A 12 -5.54 -19.18 -36.64
C ILE A 12 -6.23 -20.45 -36.10
N THR A 13 -6.71 -21.29 -37.02
CA THR A 13 -7.01 -22.68 -36.72
C THR A 13 -5.68 -23.41 -36.59
N TYR A 14 -5.21 -23.64 -35.36
CA TYR A 14 -4.21 -24.67 -35.14
C TYR A 14 -4.85 -26.03 -35.43
N PRO A 15 -4.34 -26.83 -36.38
CA PRO A 15 -4.89 -28.15 -36.62
C PRO A 15 -4.64 -29.04 -35.40
N ILE A 16 -5.72 -29.43 -34.73
CA ILE A 16 -5.80 -30.35 -33.57
C ILE A 16 -5.05 -31.68 -33.80
N ARG A 17 -4.71 -32.02 -35.05
CA ARG A 17 -3.95 -33.23 -35.41
C ARG A 17 -2.46 -33.18 -35.07
N GLU A 18 -1.80 -32.01 -35.06
CA GLU A 18 -0.38 -31.95 -34.69
C GLU A 18 -0.17 -31.92 -33.16
N TYR A 19 -1.15 -31.46 -32.39
CA TYR A 19 -1.08 -31.42 -30.92
C TYR A 19 -1.18 -32.82 -30.28
N ARG A 20 -1.82 -33.80 -30.96
CA ARG A 20 -1.85 -35.20 -30.49
C ARG A 20 -0.47 -35.87 -30.51
N LYS A 21 0.44 -35.47 -31.40
CA LYS A 21 1.81 -36.02 -31.42
C LYS A 21 2.68 -35.56 -30.23
N PHE A 22 2.28 -34.50 -29.53
CA PHE A 22 2.95 -34.03 -28.31
C PHE A 22 2.50 -34.77 -27.03
N LYS A 23 1.39 -35.52 -27.11
CA LYS A 23 0.76 -36.20 -25.96
C LYS A 23 1.60 -37.38 -25.43
N ASP A 24 2.49 -37.94 -26.26
CA ASP A 24 3.27 -39.14 -25.90
C ASP A 24 4.56 -38.87 -25.12
N TYR A 25 4.96 -37.61 -24.88
CA TYR A 25 6.30 -37.32 -24.37
C TYR A 25 6.45 -37.04 -22.86
N ARG A 26 5.41 -37.10 -22.01
CA ARG A 26 5.61 -36.61 -20.62
C ARG A 26 4.81 -37.21 -19.47
N HIS A 27 4.40 -38.47 -19.57
CA HIS A 27 3.99 -39.27 -18.40
C HIS A 27 4.90 -40.48 -18.22
N GLN A 28 6.16 -40.23 -17.84
CA GLN A 28 6.96 -41.24 -17.16
C GLN A 28 7.20 -40.78 -15.72
N ARG A 29 6.91 -41.68 -14.78
CA ARG A 29 7.14 -41.56 -13.34
C ARG A 29 8.58 -41.14 -13.06
N ILE A 30 8.78 -39.94 -12.50
CA ILE A 30 10.08 -39.47 -11.98
C ILE A 30 9.91 -39.12 -10.49
N ASN A 31 9.46 -40.07 -9.67
CA ASN A 31 9.39 -39.85 -8.22
C ASN A 31 10.61 -40.37 -7.45
N ASP A 32 11.51 -41.15 -8.08
CA ASP A 32 12.59 -41.85 -7.32
C ASP A 32 14.03 -41.66 -7.85
N ALA A 33 14.29 -40.70 -8.75
CA ALA A 33 15.66 -40.48 -9.25
C ALA A 33 16.52 -39.66 -8.26
N PRO A 34 17.76 -40.10 -7.94
CA PRO A 34 18.63 -39.41 -6.98
C PRO A 34 18.96 -37.97 -7.38
N LEU A 35 19.21 -37.09 -6.40
CA LEU A 35 19.67 -35.71 -6.60
C LEU A 35 21.11 -35.71 -7.14
N THR A 36 21.29 -35.97 -8.44
CA THR A 36 22.58 -35.84 -9.11
C THR A 36 22.59 -34.57 -9.97
N TRP A 37 23.64 -33.75 -9.83
CA TRP A 37 23.85 -32.54 -10.64
C TRP A 37 24.41 -32.97 -11.99
N ASN A 38 23.62 -32.85 -13.06
CA ASN A 38 24.08 -33.10 -14.42
C ASN A 38 23.51 -32.00 -15.33
N LEU A 39 24.29 -31.56 -16.34
CA LEU A 39 23.87 -30.66 -17.42
C LEU A 39 22.51 -31.05 -18.04
N SER A 40 22.15 -32.33 -17.98
CA SER A 40 20.84 -32.83 -18.38
C SER A 40 19.67 -32.29 -17.54
N VAL A 41 19.85 -31.96 -16.26
CA VAL A 41 18.83 -31.36 -15.39
C VAL A 41 18.56 -29.92 -15.82
N TRP A 42 19.61 -29.14 -16.07
CA TRP A 42 19.50 -27.78 -16.56
C TRP A 42 18.81 -27.70 -17.93
N LYS A 43 19.14 -28.64 -18.84
CA LYS A 43 18.50 -28.77 -20.15
C LYS A 43 17.03 -29.21 -20.10
N ARG A 44 16.59 -29.84 -19.00
CA ARG A 44 15.19 -30.25 -18.78
C ARG A 44 14.30 -29.16 -18.20
N LEU A 45 14.87 -28.09 -17.64
CA LEU A 45 14.09 -26.93 -17.19
C LEU A 45 13.48 -26.19 -18.37
N HIS A 46 12.27 -25.66 -18.17
CA HIS A 46 11.61 -24.78 -19.13
C HIS A 46 12.52 -23.59 -19.50
N PRO A 47 12.57 -23.14 -20.77
CA PRO A 47 13.49 -22.08 -21.21
C PRO A 47 13.40 -20.79 -20.39
N SER A 48 12.19 -20.35 -20.04
CA SER A 48 11.97 -19.16 -19.21
C SER A 48 12.39 -19.38 -17.75
N LEU A 49 12.28 -20.60 -17.21
CA LEU A 49 12.70 -20.95 -15.84
C LEU A 49 14.23 -20.89 -15.77
N ARG A 50 14.88 -21.46 -16.78
CA ARG A 50 16.32 -21.43 -16.97
C ARG A 50 16.83 -19.99 -17.05
N GLN A 51 16.17 -19.12 -17.81
CA GLN A 51 16.57 -17.73 -17.94
C GLN A 51 16.49 -16.96 -16.61
N GLY A 52 15.41 -17.17 -15.83
CA GLY A 52 15.27 -16.55 -14.51
C GLY A 52 16.37 -16.99 -13.54
N TYR A 53 16.64 -18.30 -13.43
CA TYR A 53 17.70 -18.80 -12.56
C TYR A 53 19.11 -18.36 -13.00
N LYS A 54 19.36 -18.19 -14.31
CA LYS A 54 20.61 -17.61 -14.83
C LYS A 54 20.83 -16.19 -14.27
N TYR A 55 19.82 -15.33 -14.35
CA TYR A 55 19.93 -13.97 -13.83
C TYR A 55 20.14 -13.97 -12.32
N CYS A 56 19.39 -14.78 -11.56
CA CYS A 56 19.55 -14.89 -10.11
C CYS A 56 20.97 -15.33 -9.72
N LEU A 57 21.49 -16.39 -10.35
CA LEU A 57 22.84 -16.89 -10.09
C LEU A 57 23.91 -15.89 -10.51
N GLY A 58 23.73 -15.21 -11.66
CA GLY A 58 24.66 -14.19 -12.14
C GLY A 58 24.72 -12.97 -11.21
N ILE A 59 23.57 -12.46 -10.76
CA ILE A 59 23.49 -11.32 -9.83
C ILE A 59 24.10 -11.68 -8.48
N VAL A 60 23.69 -12.81 -7.88
CA VAL A 60 24.18 -13.23 -6.56
C VAL A 60 25.68 -13.54 -6.61
N GLY A 61 26.13 -14.24 -7.65
CA GLY A 61 27.55 -14.53 -7.85
C GLY A 61 28.37 -13.26 -8.09
N GLY A 62 27.88 -12.32 -8.90
CA GLY A 62 28.53 -11.04 -9.14
C GLY A 62 28.68 -10.21 -7.86
N ILE A 63 27.60 -10.10 -7.08
CA ILE A 63 27.65 -9.39 -5.79
C ILE A 63 28.58 -10.09 -4.81
N TRP A 64 28.58 -11.43 -4.76
CA TRP A 64 29.52 -12.19 -3.92
C TRP A 64 30.98 -11.89 -4.29
N VAL A 65 31.32 -11.88 -5.59
CA VAL A 65 32.68 -11.54 -6.06
C VAL A 65 33.04 -10.10 -5.69
N LEU A 66 32.12 -9.15 -5.87
CA LEU A 66 32.35 -7.75 -5.50
C LEU A 66 32.65 -7.61 -4.00
N ILE A 67 31.88 -8.29 -3.14
CA ILE A 67 32.08 -8.26 -1.68
C ILE A 67 33.40 -8.93 -1.32
N LEU A 68 33.74 -10.06 -1.97
CA LEU A 68 35.00 -10.76 -1.71
C LEU A 68 36.21 -9.90 -2.11
N VAL A 69 36.18 -9.29 -3.29
CA VAL A 69 37.24 -8.39 -3.77
C VAL A 69 37.38 -7.21 -2.82
N PHE A 70 36.27 -6.62 -2.39
CA PHE A 70 36.28 -5.53 -1.40
C PHE A 70 36.86 -5.98 -0.06
N ALA A 71 36.47 -7.15 0.45
CA ALA A 71 36.99 -7.70 1.70
C ALA A 71 38.51 -7.94 1.66
N VAL A 72 39.00 -8.52 0.55
CA VAL A 72 40.44 -8.73 0.34
C VAL A 72 41.17 -7.41 0.20
N TRP A 73 40.61 -6.45 -0.55
CA TRP A 73 41.20 -5.11 -0.70
C TRP A 73 41.30 -4.39 0.65
N VAL A 74 40.24 -4.38 1.46
CA VAL A 74 40.26 -3.79 2.81
C VAL A 74 41.33 -4.45 3.69
N GLY A 75 41.35 -5.79 3.74
CA GLY A 75 42.30 -6.52 4.60
C GLY A 75 43.77 -6.50 4.14
N THR A 76 44.06 -6.05 2.90
CA THR A 76 45.43 -6.02 2.35
C THR A 76 45.99 -4.61 2.17
N VAL A 77 45.13 -3.60 2.02
CA VAL A 77 45.53 -2.22 1.73
C VAL A 77 45.38 -1.29 2.92
N HIS A 78 44.44 -1.57 3.83
CA HIS A 78 44.14 -0.70 4.97
C HIS A 78 44.71 -1.25 6.27
N GLU A 79 45.06 -0.35 7.18
CA GLU A 79 45.53 -0.70 8.52
C GLU A 79 44.34 -1.00 9.44
N ALA A 80 44.51 -2.02 10.28
CA ALA A 80 43.52 -2.38 11.29
C ALA A 80 43.69 -1.46 12.50
N GLN A 81 42.58 -0.86 12.96
CA GLN A 81 42.56 0.02 14.13
C GLN A 81 42.53 -0.80 15.43
N ALA A 82 41.65 -1.80 15.49
CA ALA A 82 41.56 -2.80 16.55
C ALA A 82 40.79 -4.03 16.05
N GLY A 83 41.32 -5.24 16.28
CA GLY A 83 40.69 -6.48 15.84
C GLY A 83 40.44 -6.53 14.33
N LEU A 84 39.17 -6.73 13.93
CA LEU A 84 38.73 -6.83 12.53
C LEU A 84 38.09 -5.53 11.99
N VAL A 85 38.45 -4.37 12.55
CA VAL A 85 37.95 -3.05 12.12
C VAL A 85 39.07 -2.27 11.42
N PHE A 86 38.78 -1.78 10.21
CA PHE A 86 39.75 -1.13 9.31
C PHE A 86 39.30 0.28 8.93
N THR A 87 40.24 1.22 8.88
CA THR A 87 39.94 2.62 8.53
C THR A 87 40.10 2.86 7.03
N LEU A 88 38.99 3.11 6.34
CA LEU A 88 38.98 3.40 4.89
C LEU A 88 39.48 4.79 4.58
N LYS A 89 39.08 5.78 5.38
CA LYS A 89 39.38 7.19 5.14
C LYS A 89 39.31 8.00 6.43
N THR A 90 40.29 8.87 6.59
CA THR A 90 40.32 9.97 7.56
C THR A 90 40.16 11.29 6.79
N GLY A 91 39.46 12.28 7.36
CA GLY A 91 39.34 13.61 6.76
C GLY A 91 38.25 14.47 7.40
N SER A 92 37.94 15.62 6.78
CA SER A 92 36.92 16.54 7.27
C SER A 92 35.55 15.87 7.37
N CYS A 93 34.84 16.12 8.46
CA CYS A 93 33.54 15.50 8.76
C CYS A 93 32.49 15.71 7.66
N ALA A 94 32.41 16.91 7.06
CA ALA A 94 31.48 17.17 5.95
C ALA A 94 31.75 16.29 4.71
N ALA A 95 33.02 16.13 4.32
CA ALA A 95 33.41 15.29 3.18
C ALA A 95 33.20 13.79 3.48
N THR A 96 33.60 13.34 4.67
CA THR A 96 33.44 11.95 5.11
C THR A 96 31.96 11.58 5.24
N GLN A 97 31.12 12.48 5.75
CA GLN A 97 29.67 12.29 5.85
C GLN A 97 29.01 12.18 4.47
N LYS A 98 29.44 12.98 3.50
CA LYS A 98 28.95 12.87 2.11
C LYS A 98 29.29 11.50 1.51
N ILE A 99 30.50 11.01 1.74
CA ILE A 99 30.92 9.66 1.29
C ILE A 99 30.09 8.59 2.01
N ASN A 100 29.91 8.70 3.33
CA ASN A 100 29.10 7.78 4.13
C ASN A 100 27.69 7.63 3.55
N PHE A 101 27.03 8.75 3.23
CA PHE A 101 25.70 8.74 2.61
C PHE A 101 25.67 7.92 1.31
N TRP A 102 26.61 8.17 0.39
CA TRP A 102 26.66 7.46 -0.89
C TRP A 102 26.98 5.97 -0.72
N VAL A 103 27.88 5.64 0.20
CA VAL A 103 28.22 4.25 0.53
C VAL A 103 27.01 3.51 1.05
N HIS A 104 26.27 4.06 2.03
CA HIS A 104 25.05 3.44 2.53
C HIS A 104 23.95 3.35 1.48
N LEU A 105 23.84 4.31 0.55
CA LEU A 105 22.91 4.21 -0.57
C LEU A 105 23.23 2.99 -1.45
N VAL A 106 24.51 2.78 -1.79
CA VAL A 106 24.97 1.63 -2.57
C VAL A 106 24.74 0.33 -1.81
N LEU A 107 25.10 0.26 -0.53
CA LEU A 107 24.92 -0.93 0.32
C LEU A 107 23.43 -1.31 0.42
N ASN A 108 22.54 -0.34 0.60
CA ASN A 108 21.09 -0.59 0.59
C ASN A 108 20.57 -1.05 -0.77
N GLY A 109 21.12 -0.53 -1.88
CA GLY A 109 20.82 -1.00 -3.23
C GLY A 109 21.23 -2.46 -3.45
N LEU A 110 22.42 -2.84 -2.99
CA LEU A 110 22.93 -4.23 -3.05
C LEU A 110 22.09 -5.18 -2.19
N ALA A 111 21.80 -4.80 -0.94
CA ALA A 111 20.96 -5.57 -0.03
C ALA A 111 19.54 -5.78 -0.62
N SER A 112 18.93 -4.72 -1.16
CA SER A 112 17.61 -4.79 -1.82
C SER A 112 17.62 -5.72 -3.02
N THR A 113 18.67 -5.67 -3.85
CA THR A 113 18.81 -6.51 -5.05
C THR A 113 18.96 -7.99 -4.68
N LEU A 114 19.78 -8.31 -3.68
CA LEU A 114 19.93 -9.67 -3.15
C LEU A 114 18.62 -10.20 -2.56
N TYR A 115 17.89 -9.32 -1.88
CA TYR A 115 16.57 -9.65 -1.36
C TYR A 115 15.56 -9.90 -2.47
N ALA A 116 15.59 -9.13 -3.57
CA ALA A 116 14.77 -9.33 -4.76
C ALA A 116 14.97 -10.71 -5.37
N VAL A 117 16.24 -11.08 -5.57
CA VAL A 117 16.60 -12.40 -6.06
C VAL A 117 16.09 -13.49 -5.13
N SER A 118 16.29 -13.32 -3.82
CA SER A 118 15.84 -14.30 -2.82
C SER A 118 14.32 -14.44 -2.83
N SER A 119 13.59 -13.33 -2.89
CA SER A 119 12.12 -13.29 -2.94
C SER A 119 11.57 -13.96 -4.20
N TYR A 120 12.17 -13.70 -5.36
CA TYR A 120 11.79 -14.37 -6.60
C TYR A 120 11.92 -15.90 -6.50
N VAL A 121 13.03 -16.40 -5.96
CA VAL A 121 13.24 -17.85 -5.81
C VAL A 121 12.32 -18.44 -4.73
N MET A 122 12.13 -17.74 -3.61
CA MET A 122 11.20 -18.13 -2.55
C MET A 122 9.75 -18.26 -3.06
N GLN A 123 9.28 -17.31 -3.87
CA GLN A 123 7.95 -17.36 -4.47
C GLN A 123 7.78 -18.58 -5.38
N ARG A 124 8.80 -18.94 -6.17
CA ARG A 124 8.79 -20.17 -6.98
C ARG A 124 8.78 -21.43 -6.14
N LEU A 125 9.57 -21.46 -5.06
CA LEU A 125 9.60 -22.58 -4.13
C LEU A 125 8.28 -22.76 -3.39
N ALA A 126 7.53 -21.69 -3.15
CA ALA A 126 6.22 -21.72 -2.50
C ALA A 126 5.03 -21.95 -3.46
N ALA A 127 5.21 -21.73 -4.77
CA ALA A 127 4.16 -21.87 -5.78
C ALA A 127 3.84 -23.35 -6.06
N PRO A 128 2.59 -23.80 -5.91
CA PRO A 128 2.23 -25.22 -6.07
C PRO A 128 2.41 -25.69 -7.52
N ALA A 129 2.80 -26.95 -7.71
CA ALA A 129 2.69 -27.65 -8.99
C ALA A 129 1.35 -28.39 -9.07
N ARG A 130 0.96 -28.85 -10.27
CA ARG A 130 -0.30 -29.61 -10.45
C ARG A 130 -0.40 -30.82 -9.52
N GLU A 131 0.71 -31.55 -9.36
CA GLU A 131 0.81 -32.71 -8.47
C GLU A 131 0.63 -32.34 -6.98
N ASP A 132 1.07 -31.15 -6.56
CA ASP A 132 0.89 -30.66 -5.19
C ASP A 132 -0.61 -30.38 -4.94
N ILE A 133 -1.29 -29.80 -5.93
CA ILE A 133 -2.75 -29.54 -5.89
C ILE A 133 -3.53 -30.85 -5.85
N ASP A 134 -3.19 -31.82 -6.71
CA ASP A 134 -3.87 -33.11 -6.75
C ASP A 134 -3.76 -33.84 -5.40
N ARG A 135 -2.60 -33.75 -4.75
CA ARG A 135 -2.40 -34.29 -3.39
C ARG A 135 -3.20 -33.52 -2.33
N ALA A 136 -3.31 -32.20 -2.47
CA ALA A 136 -4.09 -31.38 -1.54
C ALA A 136 -5.60 -31.63 -1.67
N HIS A 137 -6.07 -31.90 -2.89
CA HIS A 137 -7.47 -32.14 -3.22
C HIS A 137 -7.93 -33.59 -3.02
N ASP A 138 -7.00 -34.53 -2.77
CA ASP A 138 -7.32 -35.92 -2.45
C ASP A 138 -8.37 -35.99 -1.33
N HIS A 139 -9.26 -36.99 -1.41
CA HIS A 139 -10.46 -37.14 -0.58
C HIS A 139 -10.17 -37.22 0.93
N THR A 140 -8.92 -37.49 1.30
CA THR A 140 -8.45 -37.60 2.68
C THR A 140 -8.00 -36.26 3.27
N VAL A 141 -7.49 -35.33 2.45
CA VAL A 141 -6.88 -34.06 2.89
C VAL A 141 -7.83 -32.88 2.68
N GLN A 142 -8.48 -32.79 1.52
CA GLN A 142 -9.41 -31.71 1.12
C GLN A 142 -8.94 -30.29 1.48
N ARG A 143 -7.68 -29.94 1.18
CA ARG A 143 -7.13 -28.60 1.48
C ARG A 143 -6.96 -27.76 0.22
N PRO A 144 -7.51 -26.52 0.18
CA PRO A 144 -7.22 -25.60 -0.89
C PRO A 144 -5.77 -25.08 -0.81
N MET A 145 -5.10 -24.98 -1.96
CA MET A 145 -3.80 -24.32 -2.09
C MET A 145 -4.00 -22.92 -2.69
N LYS A 146 -3.21 -21.94 -2.25
CA LYS A 146 -3.25 -20.60 -2.86
C LYS A 146 -2.19 -20.47 -3.95
N ILE A 147 -2.59 -19.92 -5.08
CA ILE A 147 -1.80 -19.73 -6.30
C ILE A 147 -1.51 -18.24 -6.45
N GLY A 148 -0.27 -17.89 -6.81
CA GLY A 148 0.16 -16.52 -7.07
C GLY A 148 0.46 -15.65 -5.85
N SER A 149 0.23 -16.14 -4.62
CA SER A 149 0.63 -15.43 -3.39
C SER A 149 1.55 -16.25 -2.51
N LEU A 150 2.40 -15.57 -1.74
CA LEU A 150 3.27 -16.22 -0.77
C LEU A 150 2.44 -16.52 0.49
N THR A 151 2.00 -17.76 0.65
CA THR A 151 1.21 -18.19 1.81
C THR A 151 1.87 -19.34 2.56
N LEU A 152 1.89 -19.22 3.89
CA LEU A 152 2.35 -20.30 4.77
C LEU A 152 1.38 -21.48 4.77
N THR A 153 0.11 -21.28 4.36
CA THR A 153 -0.88 -22.36 4.28
C THR A 153 -0.48 -23.46 3.30
N ASN A 154 0.25 -23.10 2.23
CA ASN A 154 0.74 -24.06 1.25
C ASN A 154 1.83 -24.97 1.85
N PHE A 155 2.53 -24.53 2.91
CA PHE A 155 3.69 -25.25 3.43
C PHE A 155 3.31 -26.61 4.03
N ALA A 156 2.05 -26.77 4.46
CA ALA A 156 1.53 -28.05 4.93
C ALA A 156 1.51 -29.15 3.85
N VAL A 157 1.49 -28.78 2.56
CA VAL A 157 1.40 -29.73 1.43
C VAL A 157 2.74 -29.86 0.68
N LEU A 158 3.54 -28.79 0.67
CA LEU A 158 4.82 -28.76 -0.04
C LEU A 158 5.84 -29.76 0.53
N SER A 159 6.77 -30.20 -0.32
CA SER A 159 7.82 -31.13 0.10
C SER A 159 8.81 -30.48 1.08
N LYS A 160 9.27 -31.26 2.07
CA LYS A 160 10.27 -30.80 3.06
C LYS A 160 11.52 -30.20 2.42
N LYS A 161 11.97 -30.75 1.29
CA LYS A 161 13.12 -30.24 0.53
C LYS A 161 12.92 -28.79 0.05
N ARG A 162 11.73 -28.46 -0.47
CA ARG A 162 11.39 -27.09 -0.89
C ARG A 162 11.33 -26.15 0.30
N LEU A 163 10.75 -26.60 1.41
CA LEU A 163 10.68 -25.83 2.64
C LEU A 163 12.05 -25.54 3.24
N THR A 164 12.98 -26.51 3.24
CA THR A 164 14.34 -26.28 3.73
C THR A 164 15.06 -25.19 2.92
N VAL A 165 15.01 -25.27 1.58
CA VAL A 165 15.64 -24.25 0.72
C VAL A 165 14.97 -22.89 0.90
N PHE A 166 13.64 -22.86 1.03
CA PHE A 166 12.88 -21.66 1.34
C PHE A 166 13.34 -21.03 2.67
N SER A 167 13.42 -21.81 3.74
CA SER A 167 13.82 -21.34 5.06
C SER A 167 15.25 -20.82 5.09
N LEU A 168 16.18 -21.45 4.36
CA LEU A 168 17.56 -20.97 4.23
C LEU A 168 17.62 -19.61 3.52
N LEU A 169 16.85 -19.43 2.44
CA LEU A 169 16.74 -18.14 1.75
C LEU A 169 16.10 -17.08 2.64
N TRP A 170 15.05 -17.44 3.38
CA TRP A 170 14.37 -16.52 4.28
C TRP A 170 15.28 -16.07 5.44
N ALA A 171 15.88 -17.01 6.16
CA ALA A 171 16.76 -16.75 7.29
C ALA A 171 18.00 -15.94 6.90
N SER A 172 18.59 -16.21 5.74
CA SER A 172 19.73 -15.44 5.25
C SER A 172 19.34 -14.06 4.69
N SER A 173 18.07 -13.79 4.38
CA SER A 173 17.62 -12.52 3.77
C SER A 173 17.11 -11.51 4.79
N LEU A 174 16.54 -12.00 5.89
CA LEU A 174 15.95 -11.16 6.93
C LEU A 174 16.96 -10.17 7.56
N PRO A 175 18.19 -10.57 7.97
CA PRO A 175 19.14 -9.65 8.58
C PRO A 175 19.97 -8.87 7.56
N LEU A 176 19.72 -9.01 6.26
CA LEU A 176 20.67 -8.55 5.23
C LEU A 176 20.85 -7.03 5.24
N HIS A 177 19.76 -6.26 5.33
CA HIS A 177 19.84 -4.80 5.39
C HIS A 177 20.54 -4.31 6.66
N LEU A 178 20.27 -4.95 7.80
CA LEU A 178 20.97 -4.69 9.05
C LEU A 178 22.48 -4.91 8.86
N LEU A 179 22.88 -6.10 8.40
CA LEU A 179 24.29 -6.46 8.23
C LEU A 179 25.01 -5.52 7.27
N PHE A 180 24.42 -5.21 6.10
CA PHE A 180 25.03 -4.30 5.13
C PHE A 180 25.24 -2.89 5.69
N ASN A 181 24.28 -2.34 6.45
CA ASN A 181 24.45 -1.02 7.08
C ASN A 181 25.35 -1.05 8.32
N THR A 182 25.63 -2.22 8.88
CA THR A 182 26.62 -2.39 9.96
C THR A 182 28.05 -2.63 9.41
N VAL A 183 28.23 -2.90 8.11
CA VAL A 183 29.57 -3.07 7.51
C VAL A 183 30.39 -1.79 7.62
N VAL A 184 29.79 -0.64 7.35
CA VAL A 184 30.46 0.66 7.31
C VAL A 184 29.93 1.51 8.45
N VAL A 185 30.84 2.10 9.22
CA VAL A 185 30.52 2.92 10.38
C VAL A 185 31.26 4.24 10.26
N TYR A 186 30.51 5.33 10.45
CA TYR A 186 31.07 6.67 10.58
C TYR A 186 31.33 6.97 12.05
N THR A 187 32.54 7.40 12.38
CA THR A 187 32.93 7.80 13.74
C THR A 187 33.59 9.17 13.73
N SER A 188 33.20 10.04 14.65
CA SER A 188 33.95 11.26 14.97
C SER A 188 35.03 10.93 15.98
N THR A 189 36.28 11.33 15.73
CA THR A 189 37.39 11.12 16.68
C THR A 189 37.41 12.17 17.79
N ASN A 190 36.50 13.15 17.74
CA ASN A 190 36.60 14.38 18.53
C ASN A 190 35.65 14.45 19.71
N ALA A 191 34.79 13.46 19.94
CA ALA A 191 33.92 13.45 21.11
C ALA A 191 34.73 13.03 22.35
N GLU A 192 35.66 13.89 22.74
CA GLU A 192 36.38 13.84 24.00
C GLU A 192 35.88 14.97 24.90
N TRP A 193 35.87 14.70 26.20
CA TRP A 193 35.70 15.73 27.21
C TRP A 193 36.82 16.77 27.10
N PRO A 194 36.62 18.04 27.53
CA PRO A 194 37.76 18.91 27.77
C PRO A 194 38.71 18.15 28.68
N SER A 195 39.89 17.81 28.16
CA SER A 195 40.88 17.03 28.91
C SER A 195 41.34 17.80 30.14
N TYR A 196 41.27 19.13 30.07
CA TYR A 196 41.61 20.05 31.14
C TYR A 196 40.72 21.29 31.14
N VAL A 197 40.28 21.71 32.32
CA VAL A 197 39.57 22.99 32.58
C VAL A 197 40.43 23.81 33.53
N PHE A 198 40.93 24.97 33.11
CA PHE A 198 41.75 25.84 33.96
C PHE A 198 40.99 27.09 34.39
N LEU A 199 41.13 27.48 35.66
CA LEU A 199 40.60 28.74 36.19
C LEU A 199 41.75 29.63 36.65
N SER A 200 41.87 30.84 36.09
CA SER A 200 42.96 31.79 36.40
C SER A 200 42.51 33.25 36.28
N SER A 201 43.17 34.18 36.96
CA SER A 201 42.92 35.62 36.80
C SER A 201 43.65 36.20 35.58
N ALA A 202 43.18 37.35 35.07
CA ALA A 202 43.82 38.03 33.94
C ALA A 202 45.27 38.46 34.22
N GLU A 203 45.59 38.83 35.47
CA GLU A 203 46.95 39.25 35.85
C GLU A 203 47.90 38.07 36.06
N GLU A 204 47.41 36.95 36.58
CA GLU A 204 48.18 35.71 36.65
C GLU A 204 48.50 35.17 35.26
N LEU A 205 47.53 35.19 34.34
CA LEU A 205 47.76 34.77 32.96
C LEU A 205 48.85 35.61 32.30
N LYS A 206 48.85 36.93 32.49
CA LYS A 206 49.92 37.82 32.02
C LYS A 206 51.27 37.49 32.66
N SER A 207 51.30 37.22 33.97
CA SER A 207 52.51 36.81 34.71
C SER A 207 53.05 35.46 34.22
N MET A 208 52.18 34.48 33.97
CA MET A 208 52.52 33.16 33.44
C MET A 208 53.11 33.26 32.03
N MET A 209 52.49 34.07 31.15
CA MET A 209 53.00 34.34 29.80
C MET A 209 54.32 35.14 29.80
N ALA A 210 54.58 35.94 30.83
CA ALA A 210 55.84 36.67 30.99
C ALA A 210 56.98 35.79 31.54
N ASN A 211 56.66 34.82 32.41
CA ASN A 211 57.61 33.88 33.03
C ASN A 211 57.94 32.66 32.16
N THR A 212 57.38 32.55 30.96
CA THR A 212 57.58 31.38 30.08
C THR A 212 59.01 31.29 29.53
N SER A 213 59.79 32.38 29.59
CA SER A 213 61.22 32.37 29.24
C SER A 213 62.14 31.86 30.35
N THR A 214 61.68 31.80 31.61
CA THR A 214 62.49 31.44 32.80
C THR A 214 62.21 30.03 33.32
N LEU A 215 60.99 29.49 33.13
CA LEU A 215 60.66 28.08 33.36
C LEU A 215 61.13 27.24 32.17
N GLY A 216 62.41 26.82 32.20
CA GLY A 216 63.05 26.13 31.08
C GLY A 216 62.29 24.91 30.56
N ILE A 217 62.31 24.75 29.23
CA ILE A 217 61.82 23.61 28.42
C ILE A 217 62.20 22.21 29.00
N SER A 218 63.21 22.16 29.87
CA SER A 218 63.64 20.96 30.61
C SER A 218 62.59 20.38 31.55
N SER A 219 61.78 21.20 32.23
CA SER A 219 60.73 20.69 33.14
C SER A 219 59.50 20.16 32.40
N MET A 220 59.18 20.69 31.22
CA MET A 220 58.11 20.16 30.35
C MET A 220 58.44 18.77 29.80
N ARG A 221 59.71 18.50 29.47
CA ARG A 221 60.14 17.22 28.88
C ARG A 221 60.13 16.05 29.87
N GLN A 222 60.25 16.35 31.16
CA GLN A 222 60.18 15.35 32.24
C GLN A 222 58.73 14.93 32.54
N TYR A 223 57.76 15.78 32.20
CA TYR A 223 56.33 15.58 32.42
C TYR A 223 55.72 14.56 31.44
N ASP A 224 56.14 14.56 30.17
CA ASP A 224 55.72 13.61 29.14
C ASP A 224 56.14 12.16 29.43
N THR A 225 57.12 11.96 30.34
CA THR A 225 57.67 10.64 30.68
C THR A 225 57.13 10.05 32.00
N MET A 226 56.25 10.76 32.73
CA MET A 226 55.71 10.28 34.01
C MET A 226 54.43 9.43 33.85
N PRO A 227 54.25 8.36 34.64
CA PRO A 227 53.00 7.61 34.69
C PRO A 227 51.84 8.48 35.20
N ALA A 228 50.65 8.34 34.60
CA ALA A 228 49.47 9.16 34.91
C ALA A 228 49.08 9.21 36.41
N PHE A 229 49.43 8.18 37.19
CA PHE A 229 49.12 8.10 38.62
C PHE A 229 49.99 9.02 39.50
N GLU A 230 51.23 9.34 39.09
CA GLU A 230 52.14 10.22 39.84
C GLU A 230 51.92 11.72 39.56
N GLN A 231 51.15 12.07 38.52
CA GLN A 231 50.81 13.47 38.19
C GLN A 231 49.80 14.11 39.17
N TYR A 232 49.07 13.30 39.95
CA TYR A 232 47.95 13.74 40.78
C TYR A 232 48.34 14.38 42.13
N GLU A 233 49.60 14.28 42.57
CA GLU A 233 49.98 14.58 43.97
C GLU A 233 50.67 15.95 44.21
N TYR A 234 50.91 16.77 43.18
CA TYR A 234 51.66 18.04 43.32
C TYR A 234 50.93 19.28 42.75
N PRO A 235 50.53 20.26 43.60
CA PRO A 235 49.86 21.49 43.19
C PRO A 235 50.66 22.44 42.29
N GLU A 236 51.99 22.36 42.29
CA GLU A 236 52.85 23.28 41.49
C GLU A 236 52.86 22.95 39.98
N ASN A 237 52.28 21.82 39.57
CA ASN A 237 52.30 21.37 38.17
C ASN A 237 51.17 21.93 37.29
N TYR A 238 50.13 22.54 37.87
CA TYR A 238 49.01 23.10 37.11
C TYR A 238 49.44 24.26 36.21
N HIS A 239 50.39 25.07 36.67
CA HIS A 239 50.97 26.14 35.86
C HIS A 239 51.77 25.60 34.66
N ILE A 240 52.49 24.48 34.81
CA ILE A 240 53.27 23.87 33.73
C ILE A 240 52.35 23.29 32.65
N GLN A 241 51.25 22.63 33.02
CA GLN A 241 50.25 22.11 32.07
C GLN A 241 49.53 23.23 31.30
N ALA A 242 49.09 24.28 32.01
CA ALA A 242 48.47 25.44 31.37
C ALA A 242 49.44 26.14 30.40
N LEU A 243 50.72 26.29 30.78
CA LEU A 243 51.76 26.86 29.93
C LEU A 243 52.08 25.96 28.72
N ALA A 244 52.12 24.64 28.88
CA ALA A 244 52.33 23.71 27.78
C ALA A 244 51.19 23.79 26.74
N ILE A 245 49.95 23.93 27.20
CA ILE A 245 48.79 24.09 26.32
C ILE A 245 48.82 25.46 25.61
N LEU A 246 49.18 26.54 26.31
CA LEU A 246 49.28 27.88 25.73
C LEU A 246 50.46 28.03 24.74
N HIS A 247 51.53 27.24 24.91
CA HIS A 247 52.78 27.42 24.15
C HIS A 247 52.96 26.41 22.99
N GLN A 248 52.49 25.16 23.12
CA GLN A 248 52.74 24.10 22.13
C GLN A 248 51.54 23.80 21.22
N LYS A 249 50.33 24.24 21.57
CA LYS A 249 49.09 23.92 20.85
C LYS A 249 48.57 25.14 20.04
N PRO A 250 47.73 24.93 19.00
CA PRO A 250 47.11 26.03 18.23
C PRO A 250 46.39 27.06 19.12
N PRO A 251 46.27 28.33 18.68
CA PRO A 251 45.72 29.41 19.49
C PRO A 251 44.28 29.11 19.94
N MET A 252 44.00 29.36 21.22
CA MET A 252 42.64 29.27 21.77
C MET A 252 41.77 30.39 21.21
N VAL A 253 40.49 30.10 21.03
CA VAL A 253 39.47 31.05 20.56
C VAL A 253 38.73 31.62 21.76
N ASP A 254 38.56 32.94 21.78
CA ASP A 254 37.71 33.62 22.75
C ASP A 254 36.25 33.44 22.37
N LEU A 255 35.50 32.76 23.24
CA LEU A 255 34.08 32.53 23.10
C LEU A 255 33.31 33.50 24.00
N GLU A 256 32.14 33.94 23.54
CA GLU A 256 31.19 34.60 24.42
C GLU A 256 30.76 33.63 25.54
N LEU A 257 30.40 34.17 26.71
CA LEU A 257 30.17 33.34 27.90
C LEU A 257 28.98 32.39 27.70
N ASP A 258 27.92 32.85 27.04
CA ASP A 258 26.76 32.05 26.64
C ASP A 258 27.13 30.98 25.61
N GLU A 259 27.90 31.32 24.57
CA GLU A 259 28.42 30.36 23.58
C GLU A 259 29.29 29.29 24.23
N CYS A 260 30.12 29.66 25.21
CA CYS A 260 30.96 28.72 25.95
C CYS A 260 30.13 27.81 26.86
N ILE A 261 29.13 28.36 27.56
CA ILE A 261 28.20 27.55 28.37
C ILE A 261 27.39 26.60 27.47
N ASP A 262 26.96 27.02 26.29
CA ASP A 262 26.25 26.16 25.34
C ASP A 262 27.18 25.08 24.74
N ALA A 263 28.42 25.46 24.41
CA ALA A 263 29.42 24.55 23.86
C ALA A 263 29.75 23.40 24.82
N PHE A 264 29.85 23.68 26.12
CA PHE A 264 30.25 22.70 27.13
C PHE A 264 29.12 22.21 28.05
N GLY A 265 27.96 22.86 28.07
CA GLY A 265 26.86 22.56 28.99
C GLY A 265 25.94 21.42 28.57
N SER A 266 26.16 20.84 27.38
CA SER A 266 25.21 19.93 26.74
C SER A 266 25.55 18.43 26.79
N GLY A 267 26.80 18.02 26.97
CA GLY A 267 27.10 16.60 26.73
C GLY A 267 28.44 16.25 26.15
N SER A 268 28.91 17.08 25.24
CA SER A 268 29.98 16.71 24.33
C SER A 268 30.16 17.85 23.37
N SER A 269 31.39 18.28 23.15
CA SER A 269 31.71 19.19 22.06
C SER A 269 32.59 18.44 21.07
N GLU A 270 32.11 18.24 19.84
CA GLU A 270 32.94 17.70 18.74
C GLU A 270 33.90 18.77 18.19
N THR A 271 33.68 20.03 18.59
CA THR A 271 34.36 21.22 18.07
C THR A 271 35.40 21.76 19.05
N TRP A 272 35.21 21.57 20.36
CA TRP A 272 35.97 22.23 21.42
C TRP A 272 36.55 21.20 22.39
N GLY A 273 37.85 21.38 22.71
CA GLY A 273 38.60 20.56 23.67
C GLY A 273 38.88 21.35 24.94
N ASP A 274 40.15 21.36 25.39
CA ASP A 274 40.62 22.10 26.58
C ASP A 274 40.06 23.53 26.66
N VAL A 275 39.68 23.95 27.87
CA VAL A 275 39.08 25.26 28.15
C VAL A 275 39.82 25.98 29.28
N LEU A 276 40.00 27.29 29.10
CA LEU A 276 40.62 28.20 30.05
C LEU A 276 39.64 29.32 30.39
N LEU A 277 39.26 29.39 31.66
CA LEU A 277 38.31 30.37 32.20
C LEU A 277 39.09 31.47 32.91
N ILE A 278 38.78 32.72 32.55
CA ILE A 278 39.36 33.90 33.17
C ILE A 278 38.34 34.54 34.09
N HIS A 279 38.63 34.60 35.38
CA HIS A 279 37.72 35.21 36.35
C HIS A 279 38.01 36.70 36.58
N SER A 280 36.95 37.46 36.91
CA SER A 280 37.05 38.82 37.42
C SER A 280 37.12 38.84 38.95
N THR A 281 37.61 39.93 39.52
CA THR A 281 37.59 40.19 40.97
C THR A 281 36.21 40.66 41.47
N GLU A 282 35.30 40.99 40.54
CA GLU A 282 33.91 41.36 40.86
C GLU A 282 33.08 40.10 41.11
N SER A 283 32.54 39.95 42.32
CA SER A 283 31.63 38.85 42.70
C SER A 283 30.24 39.38 43.07
N PRO A 284 29.15 38.79 42.57
CA PRO A 284 27.79 39.15 42.99
C PRO A 284 27.44 38.60 44.38
N TYR A 285 28.31 37.78 44.99
CA TYR A 285 28.09 37.19 46.30
C TYR A 285 28.77 37.97 47.43
N PRO A 286 28.15 38.09 48.62
CA PRO A 286 28.77 38.72 49.77
C PRO A 286 30.09 38.02 50.15
N THR A 287 31.11 38.81 50.46
CA THR A 287 32.52 38.43 50.68
C THR A 287 32.74 37.29 51.68
N SER A 288 31.76 36.99 52.54
CA SER A 288 31.81 35.92 53.54
C SER A 288 31.70 34.48 52.98
N ARG A 289 31.39 34.30 51.68
CA ARG A 289 31.37 32.98 51.00
C ARG A 289 32.52 32.75 50.02
N LEU A 290 33.38 33.75 49.80
CA LEU A 290 34.53 33.62 48.92
C LEU A 290 35.61 32.82 49.66
N LYS A 291 35.86 31.58 49.22
CA LYS A 291 37.11 30.88 49.58
C LYS A 291 38.27 31.71 49.03
N GLU A 292 39.39 31.78 49.76
CA GLU A 292 40.59 32.44 49.23
C GLU A 292 40.88 31.92 47.81
N PRO A 293 41.06 32.83 46.82
CA PRO A 293 41.34 32.42 45.45
C PRO A 293 42.67 31.65 45.44
N SER A 294 42.62 30.35 45.11
CA SER A 294 43.83 29.61 44.79
C SER A 294 44.37 30.09 43.44
N PRO A 295 45.69 30.31 43.30
CA PRO A 295 46.30 31.02 42.16
C PRO A 295 46.20 30.31 40.80
N SER A 296 45.65 29.10 40.76
CA SER A 296 45.06 28.46 39.59
C SER A 296 44.45 27.13 40.04
N LYS A 297 43.36 26.69 39.41
CA LYS A 297 42.82 25.34 39.60
C LYS A 297 42.65 24.65 38.26
N SER A 298 43.00 23.37 38.18
CA SER A 298 42.59 22.51 37.09
C SER A 298 41.48 21.57 37.56
N TYR A 299 40.45 21.39 36.74
CA TYR A 299 39.47 20.31 36.92
C TYR A 299 39.73 19.24 35.87
N LEU A 300 40.00 18.01 36.35
CA LEU A 300 40.03 16.80 35.55
C LEU A 300 38.69 16.09 35.74
N PRO A 301 37.89 15.87 34.68
CA PRO A 301 36.67 15.09 34.78
C PRO A 301 37.01 13.67 35.27
N SER A 302 36.50 13.27 36.43
CA SER A 302 36.63 11.87 36.88
C SER A 302 35.66 10.97 36.13
N VAL A 303 35.99 9.68 35.98
CA VAL A 303 35.20 8.73 35.18
C VAL A 303 33.82 8.43 35.81
N ASP A 304 33.67 8.69 37.12
CA ASP A 304 32.49 8.34 37.91
C ASP A 304 31.61 9.55 38.33
N GLU A 305 32.02 10.80 38.06
CA GLU A 305 31.26 12.01 38.45
C GLU A 305 30.50 12.67 37.29
N ASP A 306 29.49 13.48 37.63
CA ASP A 306 28.77 14.32 36.67
C ASP A 306 29.76 15.27 35.97
N PRO A 307 30.02 15.12 34.66
CA PRO A 307 31.15 15.79 34.03
C PRO A 307 30.97 17.31 33.83
N TRP A 308 29.75 17.80 34.05
CA TRP A 308 29.36 19.22 34.01
C TRP A 308 29.58 19.91 35.34
N ARG A 309 29.92 19.15 36.40
CA ARG A 309 29.99 19.63 37.78
C ARG A 309 30.96 20.80 37.95
N TRP A 310 32.02 20.86 37.14
CA TRP A 310 32.96 21.98 37.14
C TRP A 310 32.31 23.31 36.72
N MET A 311 31.25 23.30 35.90
CA MET A 311 30.57 24.53 35.45
C MET A 311 29.67 25.14 36.53
N CYS A 312 29.11 24.30 37.41
CA CYS A 312 28.17 24.71 38.45
C CYS A 312 28.83 24.97 39.82
N GLY A 313 30.12 24.64 39.98
CA GLY A 313 30.85 24.79 41.24
C GLY A 313 30.52 23.70 42.28
N TYR A 314 31.39 23.57 43.30
CA TYR A 314 31.32 22.44 44.26
C TYR A 314 30.20 22.50 45.30
N ASN A 315 29.45 23.60 45.38
CA ASN A 315 28.44 23.83 46.42
C ASN A 315 27.04 23.92 45.82
N ASP A 316 26.38 22.78 45.68
CA ASP A 316 24.94 22.64 45.95
C ASP A 316 24.58 21.15 45.97
N PHE A 317 23.66 20.77 46.86
CA PHE A 317 23.20 19.41 47.15
C PHE A 317 22.44 18.73 45.99
N ASN A 318 22.67 19.13 44.75
CA ASN A 318 21.96 18.65 43.57
C ASN A 318 22.91 17.84 42.67
N PRO A 319 22.63 16.54 42.40
CA PRO A 319 23.55 15.64 41.69
C PRO A 319 23.66 15.90 40.17
N THR A 320 23.05 16.96 39.65
CA THR A 320 23.02 17.28 38.21
C THR A 320 23.21 18.78 37.99
N CYS A 321 24.27 19.16 37.28
CA CYS A 321 24.48 20.54 36.83
C CYS A 321 23.49 20.90 35.71
N ASP A 322 22.90 22.10 35.77
CA ASP A 322 21.92 22.59 34.79
C ASP A 322 22.44 23.90 34.17
N ALA A 323 23.03 23.78 32.98
CA ALA A 323 23.60 24.90 32.23
C ALA A 323 22.57 25.98 31.88
N GLN A 324 21.29 25.62 31.70
CA GLN A 324 20.24 26.61 31.40
C GLN A 324 19.99 27.55 32.58
N LYS A 325 20.16 27.09 33.82
CA LYS A 325 20.05 27.97 35.00
C LYS A 325 21.18 28.99 35.07
N ILE A 326 22.37 28.63 34.58
CA ILE A 326 23.52 29.55 34.48
C ILE A 326 23.22 30.63 33.43
N LEU A 327 22.69 30.25 32.27
CA LEU A 327 22.29 31.21 31.23
C LEU A 327 21.19 32.16 31.70
N GLN A 328 20.25 31.68 32.53
CA GLN A 328 19.15 32.49 33.07
C GLN A 328 19.58 33.44 34.19
N SER A 329 20.66 33.14 34.92
CA SER A 329 21.12 33.99 36.03
C SER A 329 21.81 35.27 35.54
N GLY A 330 22.32 35.27 34.30
CA GLY A 330 23.13 36.36 33.74
C GLY A 330 24.55 36.45 34.31
N TRP A 331 24.93 35.55 35.23
CA TRP A 331 26.25 35.50 35.85
C TRP A 331 26.75 34.06 35.83
N TRP A 332 27.91 33.82 35.21
CA TRP A 332 28.57 32.53 35.30
C TRP A 332 29.58 32.53 36.46
N VAL A 333 29.31 31.74 37.50
CA VAL A 333 30.16 31.66 38.69
C VAL A 333 30.64 30.22 38.89
N VAL A 334 31.97 30.05 38.93
CA VAL A 334 32.62 28.76 39.16
C VAL A 334 33.44 28.87 40.45
N ASP A 335 33.19 27.99 41.42
CA ASP A 335 33.88 27.98 42.72
C ASP A 335 33.85 29.33 43.48
N GLY A 336 32.80 30.13 43.26
CA GLY A 336 32.61 31.44 43.88
C GLY A 336 33.25 32.61 43.12
N LEU A 337 33.93 32.33 42.00
CA LEU A 337 34.57 33.33 41.15
C LEU A 337 33.73 33.58 39.89
N THR A 338 33.49 34.84 39.58
CA THR A 338 32.75 35.24 38.38
C THR A 338 33.62 35.09 37.14
N ILE A 339 33.16 34.33 36.16
CA ILE A 339 33.85 34.14 34.89
C ILE A 339 33.58 35.34 33.99
N SER A 340 34.67 35.95 33.51
CA SER A 340 34.64 37.11 32.64
C SER A 340 34.94 36.76 31.18
N ARG A 341 35.78 35.75 30.94
CA ARG A 341 36.12 35.26 29.59
C ARG A 341 36.29 33.76 29.55
N CYS A 342 36.00 33.16 28.40
CA CYS A 342 36.20 31.75 28.12
C CYS A 342 37.06 31.58 26.86
N LEU A 343 38.23 30.97 27.02
CA LEU A 343 39.12 30.61 25.92
C LEU A 343 39.00 29.10 25.69
N ALA A 344 38.58 28.67 24.50
CA ALA A 344 38.41 27.27 24.16
C ALA A 344 39.32 26.86 23.00
N ARG A 345 39.88 25.65 23.08
CA ARG A 345 40.69 25.08 22.01
C ARG A 345 39.80 24.41 20.97
N ARG A 346 39.90 24.82 19.70
CA ARG A 346 39.20 24.14 18.61
C ARG A 346 39.88 22.80 18.29
N LEU A 347 39.11 21.71 18.31
CA LEU A 347 39.58 20.38 17.91
C LEU A 347 39.61 20.28 16.38
N PRO A 348 40.64 19.64 15.78
CA PRO A 348 40.66 19.38 14.34
C PRO A 348 39.54 18.40 13.99
N GLU A 349 38.59 18.78 13.14
CA GLU A 349 37.48 17.92 12.66
C GLU A 349 37.99 16.71 11.87
N LEU A 350 38.42 15.67 12.59
CA LEU A 350 38.86 14.41 12.01
C LEU A 350 37.71 13.40 12.20
N CYS A 351 37.22 12.92 11.06
CA CYS A 351 36.17 11.93 11.00
C CYS A 351 36.66 10.74 10.18
N GLU A 352 36.39 9.56 10.73
CA GLU A 352 36.82 8.28 10.19
C GLU A 352 35.64 7.53 9.59
N LEU A 353 35.90 6.87 8.47
CA LEU A 353 35.02 5.88 7.90
C LEU A 353 35.63 4.50 8.10
N ASN A 354 35.03 3.71 8.97
CA ASN A 354 35.54 2.42 9.39
C ASN A 354 34.72 1.27 8.78
N VAL A 355 35.37 0.14 8.51
CA VAL A 355 34.76 -1.09 7.99
C VAL A 355 34.98 -2.24 8.96
N SER A 356 33.90 -2.93 9.31
CA SER A 356 33.97 -4.18 10.07
C SER A 356 34.10 -5.36 9.12
N LEU A 357 35.31 -5.92 9.02
CA LEU A 357 35.59 -7.12 8.22
C LEU A 357 34.84 -8.35 8.77
N ALA A 358 34.61 -8.42 10.09
CA ALA A 358 33.82 -9.47 10.71
C ALA A 358 32.37 -9.50 10.18
N VAL A 359 31.73 -8.33 10.10
CA VAL A 359 30.36 -8.19 9.55
C VAL A 359 30.36 -8.48 8.06
N LEU A 360 31.39 -8.04 7.34
CA LEU A 360 31.55 -8.31 5.91
C LEU A 360 31.68 -9.82 5.61
N ILE A 361 32.40 -10.57 6.46
CA ILE A 361 32.47 -12.04 6.40
C ILE A 361 31.08 -12.65 6.66
N ALA A 362 30.34 -12.15 7.65
CA ALA A 362 28.97 -12.62 7.91
C ALA A 362 28.04 -12.38 6.70
N VAL A 363 28.19 -11.24 6.01
CA VAL A 363 27.48 -10.96 4.75
C VAL A 363 27.90 -11.96 3.66
N LEU A 364 29.20 -12.24 3.49
CA LEU A 364 29.69 -13.25 2.54
C LEU A 364 29.09 -14.63 2.81
N VAL A 365 29.03 -15.06 4.07
CA VAL A 365 28.40 -16.32 4.47
C VAL A 365 26.91 -16.32 4.10
N ALA A 366 26.18 -15.26 4.43
CA ALA A 366 24.76 -15.14 4.10
C ALA A 366 24.52 -15.19 2.59
N VAL A 367 25.36 -14.53 1.78
CA VAL A 367 25.28 -14.56 0.31
C VAL A 367 25.68 -15.93 -0.24
N SER A 368 26.64 -16.61 0.36
CA SER A 368 27.05 -17.97 -0.02
C SER A 368 25.91 -18.97 0.21
N ILE A 369 25.23 -18.88 1.35
CA ILE A 369 24.03 -19.68 1.65
C ILE A 369 22.96 -19.45 0.57
N LYS A 370 22.74 -18.20 0.13
CA LYS A 370 21.80 -17.90 -0.96
C LYS A 370 22.21 -18.55 -2.26
N PHE A 371 23.47 -18.40 -2.66
CA PHE A 371 23.97 -18.97 -3.91
C PHE A 371 23.75 -20.50 -3.93
N ILE A 372 24.12 -21.18 -2.85
CA ILE A 372 23.93 -22.62 -2.67
C ILE A 372 22.43 -22.98 -2.67
N ALA A 373 21.60 -22.25 -1.93
CA ALA A 373 20.16 -22.48 -1.88
C ALA A 373 19.50 -22.31 -3.26
N ILE A 374 19.93 -21.33 -4.06
CA ILE A 374 19.43 -21.12 -5.43
C ILE A 374 19.85 -22.28 -6.33
N LEU A 375 21.08 -22.79 -6.21
CA LEU A 375 21.51 -23.99 -6.94
C LEU A 375 20.66 -25.21 -6.57
N PHE A 376 20.35 -25.41 -5.29
CA PHE A 376 19.42 -26.47 -4.87
C PHE A 376 18.00 -26.22 -5.38
N ALA A 377 17.52 -24.98 -5.43
CA ALA A 377 16.22 -24.63 -6.00
C ALA A 377 16.13 -25.02 -7.49
N VAL A 378 17.21 -24.82 -8.25
CA VAL A 378 17.31 -25.26 -9.66
C VAL A 378 17.16 -26.79 -9.77
N MET A 379 17.74 -27.56 -8.84
CA MET A 379 17.61 -29.02 -8.83
C MET A 379 16.19 -29.48 -8.49
N LEU A 380 15.48 -28.73 -7.63
CA LEU A 380 14.12 -29.04 -7.18
C LEU A 380 13.04 -28.59 -8.18
N GLY A 381 13.31 -27.58 -9.01
CA GLY A 381 12.35 -26.97 -9.96
C GLY A 381 11.97 -27.81 -11.18
N ARG A 382 11.87 -29.14 -11.04
CA ARG A 382 11.63 -30.09 -12.14
C ARG A 382 10.20 -30.07 -12.70
N HIS A 383 9.23 -29.50 -11.99
CA HIS A 383 7.81 -29.48 -12.37
C HIS A 383 7.33 -28.06 -12.71
N ARG A 384 6.27 -27.94 -13.52
CA ARG A 384 5.63 -26.65 -13.81
C ARG A 384 4.92 -26.12 -12.56
N SER A 385 5.56 -25.19 -11.86
CA SER A 385 4.91 -24.41 -10.81
C SER A 385 3.87 -23.46 -11.41
N LEU A 386 2.69 -23.41 -10.80
CA LEU A 386 1.62 -22.50 -11.18
C LEU A 386 1.87 -21.17 -10.46
N LEU A 387 2.48 -20.22 -11.18
CA LEU A 387 2.92 -18.94 -10.62
C LEU A 387 1.84 -17.88 -10.70
N THR A 388 0.97 -17.97 -11.70
CA THR A 388 -0.12 -17.03 -11.92
C THR A 388 -1.46 -17.76 -11.95
N ILE A 389 -2.55 -17.00 -11.77
CA ILE A 389 -3.90 -17.52 -11.98
C ILE A 389 -4.07 -18.03 -13.42
N GLY A 390 -3.45 -17.34 -14.39
CA GLY A 390 -3.47 -17.77 -15.79
C GLY A 390 -2.81 -19.13 -16.00
N ASP A 391 -1.69 -19.41 -15.32
CA ASP A 391 -1.06 -20.74 -15.34
C ASP A 391 -1.97 -21.81 -14.75
N ALA A 392 -2.66 -21.49 -13.65
CA ALA A 392 -3.59 -22.42 -13.03
C ALA A 392 -4.79 -22.72 -13.92
N ILE A 393 -5.46 -21.69 -14.44
CA ILE A 393 -6.60 -21.86 -15.36
C ILE A 393 -6.17 -22.70 -16.57
N ALA A 394 -5.05 -22.36 -17.21
CA ALA A 394 -4.53 -23.14 -18.34
C ALA A 394 -4.27 -24.61 -17.95
N SER A 395 -3.69 -24.85 -16.76
CA SER A 395 -3.42 -26.20 -16.26
C SER A 395 -4.69 -26.99 -15.95
N PHE A 396 -5.74 -26.36 -15.40
CA PHE A 396 -7.01 -27.03 -15.09
C PHE A 396 -7.84 -27.31 -16.36
N LEU A 397 -7.76 -26.44 -17.37
CA LEU A 397 -8.38 -26.68 -18.68
C LEU A 397 -7.70 -27.80 -19.45
N GLU A 398 -6.37 -27.91 -19.38
CA GLU A 398 -5.62 -28.98 -20.05
C GLU A 398 -5.73 -30.32 -19.32
N HIS A 399 -5.68 -30.29 -17.99
CA HIS A 399 -5.76 -31.46 -17.11
C HIS A 399 -6.82 -31.20 -16.02
N PRO A 400 -8.08 -31.61 -16.26
CA PRO A 400 -9.15 -31.48 -15.28
C PRO A 400 -8.81 -32.20 -13.96
N ASP A 401 -9.30 -31.67 -12.82
CA ASP A 401 -9.06 -32.26 -11.50
C ASP A 401 -9.70 -33.63 -11.34
N LYS A 402 -8.90 -34.61 -10.93
CA LYS A 402 -9.33 -36.02 -10.79
C LYS A 402 -10.22 -36.25 -9.58
N TYR A 403 -10.08 -35.45 -8.53
CA TYR A 403 -10.78 -35.64 -7.24
C TYR A 403 -12.08 -34.82 -7.15
N MET A 404 -12.38 -34.07 -8.20
CA MET A 404 -13.62 -33.33 -8.35
C MET A 404 -14.62 -34.17 -9.15
N PRO A 405 -15.79 -34.53 -8.61
CA PRO A 405 -16.76 -35.34 -9.34
C PRO A 405 -17.28 -34.56 -10.57
N PRO A 406 -17.54 -35.25 -11.71
CA PRO A 406 -18.27 -34.64 -12.82
C PRO A 406 -19.63 -34.15 -12.30
N LEU A 407 -20.11 -33.03 -12.85
CA LEU A 407 -21.29 -32.27 -12.40
C LEU A 407 -22.63 -33.06 -12.40
N GLY A 408 -22.63 -34.36 -12.69
CA GLY A 408 -23.83 -35.22 -12.80
C GLY A 408 -24.27 -36.00 -11.55
N ARG A 409 -23.60 -35.93 -10.38
CA ARG A 409 -24.04 -36.68 -9.17
C ARG A 409 -24.71 -35.82 -8.11
N SER A 410 -26.02 -36.06 -7.94
CA SER A 410 -26.92 -35.70 -6.81
C SER A 410 -26.68 -34.34 -6.13
N GLN A 411 -27.62 -33.43 -6.41
CA GLN A 411 -27.73 -32.08 -5.87
C GLN A 411 -27.65 -31.99 -4.33
N SER A 412 -28.00 -33.05 -3.57
CA SER A 412 -27.96 -33.03 -2.10
C SER A 412 -26.54 -33.18 -1.52
N THR A 413 -25.70 -34.01 -2.14
CA THR A 413 -24.29 -34.18 -1.75
C THR A 413 -23.45 -32.96 -2.16
N TYR A 414 -23.87 -32.30 -3.24
CA TYR A 414 -23.33 -31.03 -3.71
C TYR A 414 -23.61 -29.88 -2.73
N HIS A 415 -24.84 -29.73 -2.22
CA HIS A 415 -25.16 -28.66 -1.26
C HIS A 415 -24.47 -28.83 0.10
N SER A 416 -24.14 -30.06 0.53
CA SER A 416 -23.38 -30.29 1.77
C SER A 416 -21.88 -30.01 1.59
N ARG A 417 -21.28 -30.48 0.49
CA ARG A 417 -19.86 -30.19 0.17
C ARG A 417 -19.62 -28.73 -0.19
N ARG A 418 -20.51 -28.09 -0.96
CA ARG A 418 -20.46 -26.64 -1.25
C ARG A 418 -20.57 -25.82 0.03
N ARG A 419 -21.46 -26.18 0.96
CA ARG A 419 -21.54 -25.52 2.28
C ARG A 419 -20.26 -25.68 3.09
N LYS A 420 -19.66 -26.88 3.08
CA LYS A 420 -18.40 -27.16 3.79
C LYS A 420 -17.22 -26.38 3.19
N VAL A 421 -17.06 -26.41 1.87
CA VAL A 421 -16.03 -25.63 1.14
C VAL A 421 -16.22 -24.13 1.36
N MET A 422 -17.46 -23.63 1.31
CA MET A 422 -17.76 -22.21 1.61
C MET A 422 -17.50 -21.84 3.07
N TRP A 423 -17.67 -22.77 4.00
CA TRP A 423 -17.31 -22.60 5.41
C TRP A 423 -15.79 -22.59 5.63
N GLU A 424 -15.06 -23.46 4.94
CA GLU A 424 -13.59 -23.51 4.98
C GLU A 424 -12.95 -22.29 4.31
N ILE A 425 -13.55 -21.79 3.21
CA ILE A 425 -13.20 -20.49 2.60
C ILE A 425 -13.44 -19.37 3.63
N LYS A 426 -14.65 -19.25 4.20
CA LYS A 426 -14.90 -18.26 5.27
C LYS A 426 -13.94 -18.39 6.46
N GLY A 427 -13.53 -19.61 6.83
CA GLY A 427 -12.52 -19.84 7.86
C GLY A 427 -11.12 -19.38 7.45
N ALA A 428 -10.73 -19.63 6.20
CA ALA A 428 -9.47 -19.16 5.61
C ALA A 428 -9.43 -17.63 5.49
N PHE A 429 -10.56 -16.97 5.22
CA PHE A 429 -10.72 -15.51 5.25
C PHE A 429 -10.42 -14.93 6.63
N TRP A 430 -11.06 -15.46 7.68
CA TRP A 430 -10.80 -15.02 9.05
C TRP A 430 -9.36 -15.32 9.45
N ALA A 431 -8.83 -16.50 9.12
CA ALA A 431 -7.44 -16.83 9.37
C ALA A 431 -6.48 -15.88 8.66
N ALA A 432 -6.62 -15.62 7.36
CA ALA A 432 -5.71 -14.74 6.61
C ALA A 432 -5.81 -13.27 7.03
N THR A 433 -7.00 -12.80 7.40
CA THR A 433 -7.21 -11.46 7.94
C THR A 433 -6.61 -11.34 9.34
N ILE A 434 -6.87 -12.32 10.21
CA ILE A 434 -6.29 -12.41 11.55
C ILE A 434 -4.77 -12.54 11.49
N PHE A 435 -4.20 -13.38 10.62
CA PHE A 435 -2.74 -13.51 10.46
C PHE A 435 -2.11 -12.30 9.78
N GLY A 436 -2.84 -11.60 8.89
CA GLY A 436 -2.39 -10.35 8.28
C GLY A 436 -2.38 -9.20 9.27
N THR A 437 -3.44 -9.05 10.06
CA THR A 437 -3.52 -8.05 11.13
C THR A 437 -2.61 -8.40 12.30
N ILE A 438 -2.52 -9.66 12.73
CA ILE A 438 -1.50 -10.13 13.69
C ILE A 438 -0.11 -9.89 13.13
N GLY A 439 0.16 -10.16 11.85
CA GLY A 439 1.46 -9.91 11.22
C GLY A 439 1.83 -8.42 11.22
N LEU A 440 0.88 -7.54 10.87
CA LEU A 440 1.03 -6.09 10.97
C LEU A 440 1.21 -5.63 12.41
N SER A 441 0.42 -6.16 13.35
CA SER A 441 0.49 -5.84 14.77
C SER A 441 1.77 -6.37 15.43
N LEU A 442 2.26 -7.53 15.03
CA LEU A 442 3.54 -8.10 15.47
C LEU A 442 4.72 -7.32 14.87
N ALA A 443 4.62 -6.88 13.61
CA ALA A 443 5.62 -6.00 13.01
C ALA A 443 5.67 -4.63 13.72
N TRP A 444 4.50 -4.06 14.04
CA TRP A 444 4.39 -2.85 14.84
C TRP A 444 4.87 -3.04 16.27
N TRP A 445 4.54 -4.16 16.91
CA TRP A 445 5.01 -4.52 18.24
C TRP A 445 6.52 -4.72 18.25
N PHE A 446 7.09 -5.38 17.23
CA PHE A 446 8.54 -5.56 17.09
C PHE A 446 9.25 -4.24 16.81
N PHE A 447 8.67 -3.35 16.00
CA PHE A 447 9.16 -1.99 15.82
C PHE A 447 9.10 -1.19 17.13
N ALA A 448 7.98 -1.22 17.84
CA ALA A 448 7.84 -0.55 19.14
C ALA A 448 8.74 -1.13 20.21
N PHE A 449 8.98 -2.45 20.20
CA PHE A 449 9.91 -3.13 21.09
C PHE A 449 11.36 -2.75 20.78
N THR A 450 11.79 -2.86 19.52
CA THR A 450 13.15 -2.46 19.11
C THR A 450 13.37 -0.97 19.36
N PHE A 451 12.39 -0.13 19.07
CA PHE A 451 12.42 1.30 19.41
C PHE A 451 12.49 1.51 20.92
N ARG A 452 11.66 0.85 21.73
CA ARG A 452 11.68 0.94 23.20
C ARG A 452 13.01 0.50 23.80
N GLU A 453 13.57 -0.63 23.37
CA GLU A 453 14.86 -1.11 23.87
C GLU A 453 15.97 -0.17 23.43
N THR A 454 15.93 0.34 22.19
CA THR A 454 16.84 1.39 21.71
C THR A 454 16.70 2.67 22.54
N SER A 455 15.47 3.11 22.84
CA SER A 455 15.19 4.30 23.67
C SER A 455 15.59 4.11 25.14
N LYS A 456 15.44 2.91 25.71
CA LYS A 456 15.93 2.61 27.07
C LYS A 456 17.45 2.63 27.11
N ALA A 457 18.08 2.02 26.10
CA ALA A 457 19.52 2.05 25.91
C ALA A 457 20.04 3.51 25.83
N PHE A 458 19.29 4.37 25.15
CA PHE A 458 19.56 5.81 25.08
C PHE A 458 19.27 6.56 26.40
N ALA A 459 18.15 6.27 27.08
CA ALA A 459 17.83 6.89 28.38
C ALA A 459 18.88 6.57 29.45
N LEU A 460 19.45 5.35 29.41
CA LEU A 460 20.57 4.94 30.26
C LEU A 460 21.87 5.71 29.95
N SER A 461 22.03 6.22 28.72
CA SER A 461 23.16 7.09 28.33
C SER A 461 23.01 8.56 28.78
N LYS A 462 21.91 8.91 29.48
CA LYS A 462 21.58 10.27 29.96
C LYS A 462 21.60 11.35 28.86
N THR A 463 21.22 11.03 27.63
CA THR A 463 21.09 12.00 26.53
C THR A 463 19.66 12.04 25.99
N PRO A 464 19.13 13.22 25.59
CA PRO A 464 17.79 13.31 25.01
C PRO A 464 17.78 12.71 23.60
N PHE A 465 17.02 11.62 23.42
CA PHE A 465 16.77 10.99 22.12
C PHE A 465 15.35 11.32 21.66
N ASP A 466 15.22 12.36 20.84
CA ASP A 466 13.98 12.70 20.15
C ASP A 466 14.08 12.39 18.65
N PHE A 467 12.94 12.44 17.95
CA PHE A 467 12.88 12.17 16.52
C PHE A 467 13.73 13.16 15.70
N ASP A 468 13.90 14.38 16.22
CA ASP A 468 14.69 15.44 15.61
C ASP A 468 16.21 15.15 15.72
N ALA A 469 16.67 14.61 16.84
CA ALA A 469 18.03 14.09 17.01
C ALA A 469 18.30 12.92 16.05
N MET A 470 17.35 11.97 15.92
CA MET A 470 17.48 10.86 14.98
C MET A 470 17.62 11.33 13.52
N LEU A 471 16.89 12.38 13.12
CA LEU A 471 16.99 12.96 11.78
C LEU A 471 18.26 13.80 11.58
N ARG A 472 18.70 14.56 12.61
CA ARG A 472 19.93 15.38 12.59
C ARG A 472 21.20 14.54 12.50
N TYR A 473 21.28 13.46 13.28
CA TYR A 473 22.41 12.54 13.24
C TYR A 473 22.29 11.58 12.04
N GLY A 474 21.10 11.14 11.66
CA GLY A 474 20.88 10.25 10.53
C GLY A 474 21.07 8.76 10.88
N PHE A 475 20.47 7.87 10.08
CA PHE A 475 20.55 6.42 10.29
C PHE A 475 22.01 5.94 10.16
N GLY A 476 22.51 5.25 11.20
CA GLY A 476 23.85 4.65 11.21
C GLY A 476 24.97 5.50 11.81
N LYS A 477 24.67 6.70 12.35
CA LYS A 477 25.65 7.46 13.15
C LYS A 477 25.62 7.02 14.60
N MET A 478 26.81 6.81 15.17
CA MET A 478 26.97 6.51 16.58
C MET A 478 28.14 7.33 17.15
N PRO A 479 27.87 8.34 17.99
CA PRO A 479 28.90 9.04 18.75
C PRO A 479 29.73 8.03 19.57
N SER A 480 31.05 8.23 19.64
CA SER A 480 31.99 7.32 20.32
C SER A 480 31.65 7.08 21.79
N ARG A 481 31.07 8.07 22.48
CA ARG A 481 30.58 7.95 23.86
C ARG A 481 29.42 6.97 24.00
N TRP A 482 28.59 6.83 22.96
CA TRP A 482 27.38 6.02 23.01
C TRP A 482 27.72 4.53 22.92
N SER A 483 28.71 4.15 22.11
CA SER A 483 29.15 2.75 22.02
C SER A 483 29.67 2.23 23.35
N LYS A 484 30.39 3.05 24.13
CA LYS A 484 30.94 2.67 25.44
C LYS A 484 29.84 2.45 26.50
N THR A 485 28.94 3.42 26.69
CA THR A 485 27.87 3.36 27.70
C THR A 485 26.76 2.34 27.37
N LEU A 486 26.47 2.11 26.09
CA LEU A 486 25.52 1.09 25.65
C LEU A 486 26.03 -0.34 25.92
N ASN A 487 27.33 -0.58 25.71
CA ASN A 487 27.94 -1.89 25.95
C ASN A 487 28.01 -2.24 27.45
N GLU A 488 28.35 -1.27 28.29
CA GLU A 488 28.43 -1.45 29.75
C GLU A 488 27.08 -1.84 30.38
N ASN A 489 25.96 -1.33 29.84
CA ASN A 489 24.62 -1.49 30.45
C ASN A 489 23.72 -2.58 29.82
N LEU A 490 23.86 -2.92 28.53
CA LEU A 490 22.98 -3.89 27.85
C LEU A 490 23.62 -5.25 27.56
N LEU A 491 24.94 -5.31 27.40
CA LEU A 491 25.67 -6.53 27.05
C LEU A 491 26.71 -6.85 28.12
N SER A 492 26.27 -6.85 29.39
CA SER A 492 27.05 -7.28 30.57
C SER A 492 27.53 -8.73 30.43
N TYR A 493 28.51 -8.93 29.56
CA TYR A 493 29.28 -10.14 29.43
C TYR A 493 30.75 -9.73 29.53
N SER A 494 31.38 -10.22 30.59
CA SER A 494 32.77 -10.01 30.95
C SER A 494 33.70 -10.25 29.76
N GLY A 495 34.28 -9.17 29.23
CA GLY A 495 35.21 -9.17 28.09
C GLY A 495 35.37 -7.82 27.38
N ALA A 496 34.81 -6.74 27.92
CA ALA A 496 34.65 -5.42 27.29
C ALA A 496 35.95 -4.56 27.23
N GLU A 497 37.09 -5.18 26.94
CA GLU A 497 38.34 -4.43 26.65
C GLU A 497 38.70 -4.40 25.16
N ASP A 498 38.03 -5.19 24.30
CA ASP A 498 38.27 -5.15 22.85
C ASP A 498 37.43 -4.04 22.18
N PRO A 499 38.03 -2.96 21.66
CA PRO A 499 37.32 -1.87 21.00
C PRO A 499 36.47 -2.37 19.82
N SER A 500 36.89 -3.44 19.13
CA SER A 500 36.24 -3.97 17.93
C SER A 500 34.82 -4.49 18.19
N PHE A 501 34.58 -5.09 19.36
CA PHE A 501 33.27 -5.58 19.79
C PHE A 501 32.32 -4.42 20.11
N THR A 502 32.87 -3.36 20.72
CA THR A 502 32.13 -2.14 21.07
C THR A 502 31.64 -1.38 19.85
N TYR A 503 32.48 -1.26 18.82
CA TYR A 503 32.09 -0.65 17.55
C TYR A 503 30.99 -1.45 16.82
N THR A 504 31.15 -2.78 16.75
CA THR A 504 30.25 -3.62 15.96
C THR A 504 28.86 -3.76 16.61
N ASN A 505 28.79 -3.95 17.93
CA ASN A 505 27.52 -4.09 18.65
C ASN A 505 26.71 -2.80 18.64
N GLY A 506 27.38 -1.66 18.81
CA GLY A 506 26.78 -0.35 18.65
C GLY A 506 26.17 -0.20 17.26
N ALA A 507 26.98 -0.37 16.21
CA ALA A 507 26.50 -0.24 14.83
C ALA A 507 25.35 -1.20 14.49
N ALA A 508 25.30 -2.41 15.07
CA ALA A 508 24.15 -3.30 14.91
C ALA A 508 22.89 -2.75 15.59
N LEU A 509 23.01 -2.22 16.81
CA LEU A 509 21.90 -1.62 17.56
C LEU A 509 21.27 -0.43 16.82
N ALA A 510 22.07 0.49 16.30
CA ALA A 510 21.57 1.65 15.53
C ALA A 510 20.82 1.26 14.26
N ASN A 511 21.10 0.08 13.71
CA ASN A 511 20.49 -0.40 12.47
C ASN A 511 19.35 -1.41 12.72
N LEU A 512 19.04 -1.79 13.97
CA LEU A 512 17.93 -2.69 14.30
C LEU A 512 16.57 -2.29 13.71
N PRO A 513 16.18 -1.00 13.65
CA PRO A 513 14.92 -0.62 13.01
C PRO A 513 14.79 -1.07 11.54
N GLN A 514 15.91 -1.25 10.83
CA GLN A 514 15.91 -1.73 9.44
C GLN A 514 15.48 -3.20 9.32
N LEU A 515 15.68 -4.00 10.38
CA LEU A 515 15.15 -5.37 10.46
C LEU A 515 13.62 -5.36 10.47
N ALA A 516 13.02 -4.43 11.22
CA ALA A 516 11.57 -4.25 11.27
C ALA A 516 11.00 -3.77 9.92
N LEU A 517 11.69 -2.84 9.24
CA LEU A 517 11.33 -2.40 7.88
C LEU A 517 11.38 -3.55 6.86
N SER A 518 12.38 -4.42 6.95
CA SER A 518 12.53 -5.60 6.08
C SER A 518 11.40 -6.61 6.30
N ALA A 519 10.94 -6.78 7.54
CA ALA A 519 9.78 -7.61 7.86
C ALA A 519 8.46 -6.97 7.35
N PHE A 520 8.30 -5.66 7.52
CA PHE A 520 7.12 -4.91 7.06
C PHE A 520 6.94 -5.02 5.54
N TYR A 521 8.04 -4.95 4.78
CA TYR A 521 8.02 -5.12 3.33
C TYR A 521 7.42 -6.47 2.90
N LEU A 522 7.77 -7.58 3.55
CA LEU A 522 7.23 -8.91 3.18
C LEU A 522 5.72 -8.98 3.33
N VAL A 523 5.22 -8.49 4.47
CA VAL A 523 3.80 -8.50 4.80
C VAL A 523 3.05 -7.61 3.81
N PHE A 524 3.56 -6.40 3.58
CA PHE A 524 2.98 -5.43 2.67
C PHE A 524 2.96 -5.91 1.21
N ASN A 525 4.10 -6.41 0.72
CA ASN A 525 4.23 -6.94 -0.64
C ASN A 525 3.27 -8.12 -0.88
N ASN A 526 3.09 -9.01 0.11
CA ASN A 526 2.15 -10.12 0.01
C ASN A 526 0.68 -9.65 -0.03
N TYR A 527 0.34 -8.63 0.78
CA TYR A 527 -1.00 -8.04 0.81
C TYR A 527 -1.37 -7.39 -0.54
N VAL A 528 -0.49 -6.54 -1.07
CA VAL A 528 -0.68 -5.87 -2.37
C VAL A 528 -0.75 -6.88 -3.51
N THR A 529 0.08 -7.92 -3.50
CA THR A 529 0.05 -8.98 -4.51
C THR A 529 -1.32 -9.66 -4.56
N ARG A 530 -1.92 -9.97 -3.40
CA ARG A 530 -3.26 -10.57 -3.31
C ARG A 530 -4.35 -9.63 -3.82
N LEU A 531 -4.26 -8.34 -3.55
CA LEU A 531 -5.19 -7.35 -4.09
C LEU A 531 -5.16 -7.32 -5.62
N PHE A 532 -3.97 -7.31 -6.23
CA PHE A 532 -3.84 -7.35 -7.69
C PHE A 532 -4.36 -8.64 -8.31
N ILE A 533 -4.17 -9.78 -7.64
CA ILE A 533 -4.72 -11.09 -8.04
C ILE A 533 -6.26 -11.04 -8.03
N ALA A 534 -6.87 -10.46 -6.99
CA ALA A 534 -8.31 -10.29 -6.92
C ALA A 534 -8.85 -9.37 -8.03
N LEU A 535 -8.14 -8.26 -8.33
CA LEU A 535 -8.47 -7.37 -9.45
C LEU A 535 -8.33 -8.06 -10.82
N GLU A 536 -7.33 -8.93 -10.98
CA GLU A 536 -7.13 -9.72 -12.20
C GLU A 536 -8.29 -10.72 -12.40
N ILE A 537 -8.73 -11.41 -11.35
CA ILE A 537 -9.90 -12.31 -11.39
C ILE A 537 -11.19 -11.55 -11.71
N ARG A 538 -11.40 -10.39 -11.08
CA ARG A 538 -12.54 -9.50 -11.40
C ARG A 538 -12.51 -9.02 -12.86
N ALA A 539 -11.32 -8.82 -13.43
CA ALA A 539 -11.22 -8.46 -14.84
C ALA A 539 -11.66 -9.61 -15.76
N PHE A 540 -11.38 -10.87 -15.42
CA PHE A 540 -11.87 -12.02 -16.18
C PHE A 540 -13.38 -12.21 -16.09
N SER A 541 -14.03 -11.80 -14.98
CA SER A 541 -15.48 -11.89 -14.84
C SER A 541 -16.25 -10.83 -15.63
N THR A 542 -15.60 -9.73 -16.01
CA THR A 542 -16.25 -8.57 -16.67
C THR A 542 -15.91 -8.43 -18.15
N ARG A 543 -14.75 -8.94 -18.59
CA ARG A 543 -14.32 -8.86 -20.00
C ARG A 543 -13.42 -10.03 -20.39
N ARG A 544 -13.50 -10.47 -21.65
CA ARG A 544 -12.55 -11.43 -22.22
C ARG A 544 -11.15 -10.82 -22.22
N ARG A 545 -10.19 -11.52 -21.60
CA ARG A 545 -8.80 -11.08 -21.51
C ARG A 545 -7.90 -12.28 -21.75
N GLY A 546 -6.79 -12.08 -22.46
CA GLY A 546 -5.79 -13.14 -22.62
C GLY A 546 -5.26 -13.60 -21.27
N LEU A 547 -5.14 -14.91 -21.07
CA LEU A 547 -4.57 -15.46 -19.84
C LEU A 547 -3.12 -15.00 -19.71
N ARG A 548 -2.80 -14.38 -18.58
CA ARG A 548 -1.43 -14.09 -18.18
C ARG A 548 -0.79 -15.40 -17.77
N SER A 549 -0.33 -16.19 -18.74
CA SER A 549 0.40 -17.44 -18.49
C SER A 549 1.87 -17.27 -18.83
N TYR A 550 2.69 -17.89 -17.99
CA TYR A 550 4.12 -18.05 -18.13
C TYR A 550 4.55 -18.84 -19.38
N ASP A 551 3.61 -19.57 -20.00
CA ASP A 551 3.85 -20.46 -21.15
C ASP A 551 3.42 -19.87 -22.51
N GLY A 552 2.79 -18.69 -22.53
CA GLY A 552 2.28 -18.10 -23.77
C GLY A 552 3.38 -17.51 -24.66
N GLN A 553 3.38 -17.84 -25.96
CA GLN A 553 4.21 -17.20 -27.00
C GLN A 553 3.90 -15.71 -27.27
N GLY A 554 3.04 -15.08 -26.47
CA GLY A 554 2.72 -13.66 -26.60
C GLY A 554 3.78 -12.74 -25.99
N GLU A 555 3.93 -11.52 -26.55
CA GLU A 555 4.85 -10.47 -26.05
C GLU A 555 4.71 -10.16 -24.56
N VAL A 556 3.54 -10.45 -23.98
CA VAL A 556 3.21 -10.24 -22.56
C VAL A 556 4.07 -11.11 -21.63
N GLY A 557 4.42 -12.34 -22.04
CA GLY A 557 5.26 -13.25 -21.24
C GLY A 557 6.71 -12.76 -21.07
N LYS A 558 7.24 -12.02 -22.06
CA LYS A 558 8.59 -11.43 -22.00
C LYS A 558 8.65 -10.20 -21.08
N LYS A 559 7.55 -9.43 -20.97
CA LYS A 559 7.41 -8.30 -20.03
C LYS A 559 7.11 -8.75 -18.58
N LEU A 560 6.75 -10.03 -18.37
CA LEU A 560 6.34 -10.56 -17.07
C LEU A 560 7.47 -10.69 -16.04
N LEU A 561 8.73 -10.80 -16.50
CA LEU A 561 9.89 -10.85 -15.60
C LEU A 561 10.02 -9.59 -14.73
N ALA A 562 9.39 -8.47 -15.12
CA ALA A 562 9.39 -7.22 -14.36
C ALA A 562 8.40 -7.18 -13.18
N MET A 563 7.52 -8.19 -13.02
CA MET A 563 6.50 -8.21 -11.96
C MET A 563 6.78 -9.21 -10.82
N ILE A 564 7.71 -10.15 -11.00
CA ILE A 564 8.01 -11.16 -9.98
C ILE A 564 9.28 -10.72 -9.24
N GLY A 565 9.08 -9.95 -8.16
CA GLY A 565 10.14 -9.52 -7.26
C GLY A 565 10.74 -8.17 -7.65
N TYR A 566 10.35 -7.12 -6.90
CA TYR A 566 10.79 -5.74 -7.01
C TYR A 566 10.31 -5.02 -8.27
N SER A 567 9.08 -4.51 -8.19
CA SER A 567 8.68 -3.40 -9.05
C SER A 567 9.50 -2.16 -8.66
N PRO A 568 10.24 -1.52 -9.57
CA PRO A 568 10.90 -0.24 -9.32
C PRO A 568 9.91 0.83 -8.85
N VAL A 569 8.66 0.73 -9.31
CA VAL A 569 7.53 1.55 -8.86
C VAL A 569 7.19 1.24 -7.41
N ALA A 570 7.27 -0.01 -6.95
CA ALA A 570 7.02 -0.36 -5.55
C ALA A 570 8.12 0.15 -4.61
N CYS A 571 9.39 0.22 -5.03
CA CYS A 571 10.48 0.79 -4.22
C CYS A 571 10.44 2.32 -4.15
N PHE A 572 10.17 2.98 -5.28
CA PHE A 572 10.01 4.44 -5.32
C PHE A 572 8.73 4.87 -4.61
N ALA A 573 7.66 4.08 -4.78
CA ALA A 573 6.46 4.25 -3.99
C ALA A 573 6.77 3.99 -2.53
N PHE A 574 7.46 2.92 -2.07
CA PHE A 574 7.75 2.63 -0.65
C PHE A 574 8.35 3.81 0.13
N ALA A 575 9.23 4.60 -0.49
CA ALA A 575 9.81 5.82 0.10
C ALA A 575 8.82 6.99 0.21
N VAL A 576 7.89 7.13 -0.74
CA VAL A 576 6.78 8.10 -0.74
C VAL A 576 5.54 7.56 0.00
N LEU A 577 5.46 6.25 0.18
CA LEU A 577 4.34 5.46 0.66
C LEU A 577 4.36 5.28 2.16
N LEU A 578 5.46 5.48 2.90
CA LEU A 578 5.38 5.32 4.36
C LEU A 578 4.33 6.29 4.97
N THR A 579 4.24 7.50 4.41
CA THR A 579 3.17 8.49 4.68
C THR A 579 1.93 8.28 3.81
N SER A 580 2.08 7.89 2.55
CA SER A 580 0.94 7.69 1.64
C SER A 580 0.19 6.35 1.82
N LEU A 581 0.72 5.37 2.55
CA LEU A 581 0.14 4.03 2.81
C LEU A 581 -0.83 4.03 3.96
N VAL A 582 -0.62 4.90 4.95
CA VAL A 582 -1.61 5.12 6.01
C VAL A 582 -2.84 5.76 5.38
N LEU A 583 -2.63 6.78 4.54
CA LEU A 583 -3.71 7.43 3.77
C LEU A 583 -4.33 6.52 2.71
N ALA A 584 -3.53 5.78 1.93
CA ALA A 584 -4.05 4.83 0.95
C ALA A 584 -4.73 3.63 1.60
N GLY A 585 -4.27 3.18 2.78
CA GLY A 585 -4.95 2.14 3.57
C GLY A 585 -6.31 2.60 4.07
N ILE A 586 -6.44 3.86 4.49
CA ILE A 586 -7.72 4.50 4.84
C ILE A 586 -8.60 4.63 3.60
N VAL A 587 -8.07 5.16 2.49
CA VAL A 587 -8.83 5.36 1.23
C VAL A 587 -9.27 4.04 0.62
N ILE A 588 -8.42 2.99 0.62
CA ILE A 588 -8.76 1.65 0.13
C ILE A 588 -9.74 0.95 1.09
N GLY A 589 -9.64 1.19 2.40
CA GLY A 589 -10.63 0.76 3.39
C GLY A 589 -12.01 1.40 3.19
N LEU A 590 -12.06 2.57 2.55
CA LEU A 590 -13.30 3.27 2.17
C LEU A 590 -13.84 2.82 0.79
N ILE A 591 -13.11 1.98 0.03
CA ILE A 591 -13.63 1.40 -1.22
C ILE A 591 -14.52 0.21 -0.86
N PRO A 592 -15.81 0.20 -1.23
CA PRO A 592 -16.70 -0.93 -1.01
C PRO A 592 -16.32 -2.07 -1.97
N LEU A 593 -15.39 -2.92 -1.55
CA LEU A 593 -15.08 -4.17 -2.22
C LEU A 593 -15.98 -5.28 -1.65
N ASP A 594 -16.50 -6.16 -2.51
CA ASP A 594 -17.11 -7.42 -2.02
C ASP A 594 -15.98 -8.32 -1.53
N TRP A 595 -15.67 -8.21 -0.24
CA TRP A 595 -14.54 -8.85 0.44
C TRP A 595 -14.53 -10.39 0.29
N ARG A 596 -15.65 -11.00 -0.13
CA ARG A 596 -15.78 -12.43 -0.47
C ARG A 596 -14.96 -12.82 -1.71
N MET A 597 -14.66 -11.88 -2.62
CA MET A 597 -13.80 -12.13 -3.79
C MET A 597 -12.29 -12.13 -3.43
N LEU A 598 -11.88 -11.43 -2.37
CA LEU A 598 -10.47 -11.35 -1.99
C LEU A 598 -9.93 -12.71 -1.51
N ASP A 599 -10.77 -13.53 -0.88
CA ASP A 599 -10.36 -14.79 -0.27
C ASP A 599 -10.43 -16.02 -1.20
N THR A 600 -11.34 -16.00 -2.18
CA THR A 600 -11.36 -17.01 -3.26
C THR A 600 -10.28 -16.75 -4.31
N SER A 601 -9.63 -15.59 -4.27
CA SER A 601 -8.62 -15.21 -5.24
C SER A 601 -7.37 -16.09 -5.13
N GLY A 602 -7.07 -16.81 -6.22
CA GLY A 602 -5.96 -17.76 -6.27
C GLY A 602 -6.22 -19.11 -5.59
N ASP A 603 -7.42 -19.39 -5.10
CA ASP A 603 -7.73 -20.68 -4.45
C ASP A 603 -7.84 -21.83 -5.47
N SER A 604 -6.99 -22.85 -5.35
CA SER A 604 -6.93 -23.96 -6.30
C SER A 604 -8.24 -24.72 -6.41
N LEU A 605 -9.02 -24.83 -5.33
CA LEU A 605 -10.29 -25.54 -5.34
C LEU A 605 -11.37 -24.74 -6.08
N ALA A 606 -11.37 -23.41 -5.89
CA ALA A 606 -12.27 -22.52 -6.61
C ALA A 606 -11.90 -22.41 -8.10
N ILE A 607 -10.59 -22.38 -8.42
CA ILE A 607 -10.09 -22.41 -9.81
C ILE A 607 -10.46 -23.75 -10.48
N GLY A 608 -10.26 -24.87 -9.78
CA GLY A 608 -10.65 -26.18 -10.28
C GLY A 608 -12.15 -26.23 -10.60
N LEU A 609 -13.01 -25.89 -9.64
CA LEU A 609 -14.48 -25.92 -9.78
C LEU A 609 -14.99 -25.09 -10.97
N THR A 610 -14.36 -23.96 -11.27
CA THR A 610 -14.77 -23.06 -12.37
C THR A 610 -14.26 -23.50 -13.73
N CYS A 611 -13.23 -24.34 -13.80
CA CYS A 611 -12.63 -24.83 -15.05
C CYS A 611 -13.18 -26.20 -15.49
N HIS A 612 -14.03 -26.85 -14.69
CA HIS A 612 -14.71 -28.10 -15.09
C HIS A 612 -16.04 -27.81 -15.79
N PRO A 613 -16.22 -28.22 -17.06
CA PRO A 613 -17.50 -28.07 -17.75
C PRO A 613 -18.54 -29.09 -17.23
N PRO A 614 -19.83 -28.74 -17.16
CA PRO A 614 -20.90 -29.72 -16.98
C PRO A 614 -20.97 -30.67 -18.19
N GLU A 615 -21.21 -31.97 -17.94
CA GLU A 615 -21.29 -33.02 -18.98
C GLU A 615 -22.41 -32.79 -20.02
N GLU A 616 -23.35 -31.86 -19.78
CA GLU A 616 -24.53 -31.63 -20.62
C GLU A 616 -24.37 -30.53 -21.69
N ILE A 617 -23.22 -29.84 -21.79
CA ILE A 617 -23.07 -28.70 -22.73
C ILE A 617 -21.77 -28.81 -23.53
N CYS A 618 -21.89 -29.14 -24.82
CA CYS A 618 -20.76 -29.39 -25.73
C CYS A 618 -19.95 -28.14 -26.16
N ASP A 619 -20.40 -26.92 -25.85
CA ASP A 619 -19.78 -25.67 -26.34
C ASP A 619 -19.23 -24.75 -25.22
N THR A 620 -18.84 -25.33 -24.09
CA THR A 620 -18.37 -24.55 -22.90
C THR A 620 -16.99 -23.89 -23.06
N HIS A 621 -16.25 -24.23 -24.12
CA HIS A 621 -14.92 -23.66 -24.40
C HIS A 621 -14.95 -22.24 -24.99
N GLU A 622 -16.13 -21.77 -25.43
CA GLU A 622 -16.31 -20.44 -26.05
C GLU A 622 -16.97 -19.40 -25.11
N GLY A 623 -17.39 -19.83 -23.92
CA GLY A 623 -18.02 -18.99 -22.89
C GLY A 623 -17.01 -18.27 -21.96
N PRO A 624 -17.36 -17.11 -21.38
CA PRO A 624 -16.52 -16.45 -20.39
C PRO A 624 -16.42 -17.27 -19.10
N VAL A 625 -15.22 -17.43 -18.55
CA VAL A 625 -15.01 -18.09 -17.24
C VAL A 625 -15.66 -17.22 -16.14
N ARG A 626 -16.75 -17.69 -15.53
CA ARG A 626 -17.50 -16.93 -14.51
C ARG A 626 -17.07 -17.34 -13.10
N TRP A 627 -16.62 -16.36 -12.34
CA TRP A 627 -16.14 -16.50 -10.96
C TRP A 627 -17.19 -15.98 -9.98
N GLY A 628 -17.67 -16.84 -9.06
CA GLY A 628 -18.62 -16.45 -8.01
C GLY A 628 -19.98 -17.14 -8.11
N VAL A 629 -20.92 -16.76 -7.24
CA VAL A 629 -22.27 -17.31 -7.16
C VAL A 629 -23.01 -17.05 -8.46
N THR A 630 -22.99 -18.00 -9.40
CA THR A 630 -24.06 -18.10 -10.37
C THR A 630 -25.27 -18.62 -9.60
N ASN A 631 -26.28 -17.76 -9.46
CA ASN A 631 -27.62 -18.28 -9.28
C ASN A 631 -27.91 -19.12 -10.53
N LYS A 632 -28.70 -20.17 -10.37
CA LYS A 632 -29.02 -21.22 -11.36
C LYS A 632 -29.78 -20.69 -12.61
N TYR A 633 -29.67 -19.41 -12.94
CA TYR A 633 -30.43 -18.69 -13.95
C TYR A 633 -29.56 -17.98 -15.01
N ASP A 634 -28.23 -18.04 -14.94
CA ASP A 634 -27.36 -17.34 -15.90
C ASP A 634 -26.68 -18.25 -16.94
N ASP A 635 -27.28 -19.40 -17.28
CA ASP A 635 -26.84 -20.24 -18.42
C ASP A 635 -27.54 -19.80 -19.71
N VAL A 636 -27.11 -18.66 -20.23
CA VAL A 636 -27.10 -18.39 -21.67
C VAL A 636 -25.82 -17.60 -21.94
N SER A 637 -25.02 -18.04 -22.91
CA SER A 637 -24.00 -17.21 -23.54
C SER A 637 -24.71 -16.02 -24.19
N GLY A 638 -25.00 -14.99 -23.39
CA GLY A 638 -25.70 -13.79 -23.83
C GLY A 638 -24.80 -12.84 -24.59
N ALA A 639 -25.37 -12.17 -25.59
CA ALA A 639 -24.86 -10.98 -26.24
C ALA A 639 -24.16 -9.99 -25.28
N SER A 640 -23.21 -9.20 -25.78
CA SER A 640 -22.48 -8.21 -24.98
C SER A 640 -23.07 -6.80 -25.15
N LEU A 641 -22.95 -5.95 -24.13
CA LEU A 641 -23.22 -4.51 -24.23
C LEU A 641 -22.34 -3.87 -25.33
N GLN A 642 -22.95 -3.22 -26.31
CA GLN A 642 -22.25 -2.59 -27.43
C GLN A 642 -22.42 -1.07 -27.42
N GLN A 643 -21.37 -0.33 -27.77
CA GLN A 643 -21.47 1.11 -27.99
C GLN A 643 -21.94 1.40 -29.42
N VAL A 644 -22.87 2.34 -29.58
CA VAL A 644 -23.35 2.83 -30.88
C VAL A 644 -22.88 4.28 -31.03
N SER A 645 -22.10 4.56 -32.08
CA SER A 645 -21.49 5.88 -32.30
C SER A 645 -22.34 6.83 -33.14
N ASN A 646 -23.27 6.33 -33.95
CA ASN A 646 -24.12 7.15 -34.82
C ASN A 646 -25.59 6.72 -34.69
N PHE A 647 -26.35 7.47 -33.90
CA PHE A 647 -27.77 7.21 -33.58
C PHE A 647 -28.67 8.43 -33.82
N GLY A 648 -28.19 9.43 -34.57
CA GLY A 648 -28.95 10.64 -34.90
C GLY A 648 -28.58 11.86 -34.06
N THR A 649 -29.55 12.76 -33.87
CA THR A 649 -29.36 14.06 -33.23
C THR A 649 -28.89 13.90 -31.78
N ASN A 650 -27.74 14.50 -31.46
CA ASN A 650 -27.12 14.36 -30.14
C ASN A 650 -26.54 15.70 -29.67
N PRO A 651 -27.41 16.64 -29.24
CA PRO A 651 -27.01 18.03 -28.99
C PRO A 651 -26.03 18.17 -27.81
N THR A 652 -26.07 17.22 -26.86
CA THR A 652 -25.25 17.25 -25.65
C THR A 652 -24.13 16.20 -25.64
N SER A 653 -23.91 15.51 -26.77
CA SER A 653 -22.84 14.52 -26.94
C SER A 653 -22.90 13.33 -25.96
N ILE A 654 -24.10 12.92 -25.55
CA ILE A 654 -24.27 11.69 -24.74
C ILE A 654 -23.93 10.44 -25.56
N GLN A 655 -23.55 9.36 -24.89
CA GLN A 655 -23.13 8.11 -25.53
C GLN A 655 -24.25 7.08 -25.46
N MET A 656 -24.43 6.31 -26.53
CA MET A 656 -25.39 5.21 -26.57
C MET A 656 -24.67 3.88 -26.37
N TYR A 657 -25.12 3.11 -25.39
CA TYR A 657 -24.81 1.69 -25.28
C TYR A 657 -26.11 0.89 -25.39
N ILE A 658 -26.05 -0.29 -26.00
CA ILE A 658 -27.21 -1.13 -26.25
C ILE A 658 -26.88 -2.58 -25.93
N TYR A 659 -27.84 -3.25 -25.30
CA TYR A 659 -27.86 -4.69 -25.09
C TYR A 659 -28.98 -5.28 -25.94
N VAL A 660 -28.59 -6.13 -26.88
CA VAL A 660 -29.51 -6.84 -27.78
C VAL A 660 -29.34 -8.33 -27.48
N PRO A 661 -30.31 -9.03 -26.88
CA PRO A 661 -30.17 -10.46 -26.56
C PRO A 661 -30.00 -11.29 -27.84
N ASP A 662 -29.37 -12.47 -27.76
CA ASP A 662 -29.16 -13.32 -28.95
C ASP A 662 -30.48 -13.82 -29.56
N LYS A 663 -31.51 -13.96 -28.72
CA LYS A 663 -32.88 -14.28 -29.12
C LYS A 663 -33.76 -13.05 -28.96
N VAL A 664 -33.77 -12.19 -29.98
CA VAL A 664 -34.67 -11.03 -30.04
C VAL A 664 -36.07 -11.52 -30.45
N ALA A 665 -37.11 -11.04 -29.77
CA ALA A 665 -38.49 -11.30 -30.17
C ALA A 665 -38.79 -10.66 -31.55
N SER A 666 -39.81 -11.14 -32.26
CA SER A 666 -40.15 -10.63 -33.60
C SER A 666 -40.56 -9.15 -33.60
N ASN A 667 -41.27 -8.72 -32.55
CA ASN A 667 -41.61 -7.32 -32.27
C ASN A 667 -41.15 -7.03 -30.83
N PRO A 668 -39.85 -6.77 -30.61
CA PRO A 668 -39.28 -6.68 -29.28
C PRO A 668 -39.75 -5.42 -28.55
N SER A 669 -39.96 -5.53 -27.24
CA SER A 669 -40.08 -4.37 -26.37
C SER A 669 -38.72 -3.67 -26.23
N LEU A 670 -38.74 -2.41 -25.81
CA LEU A 670 -37.54 -1.61 -25.55
C LEU A 670 -37.58 -1.00 -24.16
N ILE A 671 -36.50 -1.15 -23.39
CA ILE A 671 -36.31 -0.46 -22.11
C ILE A 671 -35.12 0.49 -22.21
N VAL A 672 -35.32 1.75 -21.84
CA VAL A 672 -34.24 2.74 -21.65
C VAL A 672 -33.86 2.76 -20.17
N ALA A 673 -32.63 2.35 -19.85
CA ALA A 673 -32.13 2.23 -18.47
C ALA A 673 -31.12 3.34 -18.15
N LEU A 674 -31.54 4.33 -17.36
CA LEU A 674 -30.81 5.56 -17.06
C LEU A 674 -30.04 5.45 -15.74
N HIS A 675 -28.72 5.65 -15.79
CA HIS A 675 -27.83 5.50 -14.65
C HIS A 675 -27.93 6.67 -13.64
N PRO A 676 -27.58 6.46 -12.36
CA PRO A 676 -27.46 7.52 -11.36
C PRO A 676 -26.23 8.42 -11.60
N CYS A 677 -26.14 9.53 -10.86
CA CYS A 677 -24.95 10.39 -10.81
C CYS A 677 -23.67 9.60 -10.52
N GLY A 678 -22.55 9.99 -11.13
CA GLY A 678 -21.27 9.27 -11.03
C GLY A 678 -21.25 7.90 -11.71
N GLY A 679 -22.40 7.43 -12.21
CA GLY A 679 -22.54 6.17 -12.92
C GLY A 679 -22.10 6.23 -14.38
N THR A 680 -22.14 5.08 -15.03
CA THR A 680 -21.85 4.88 -16.46
C THR A 680 -22.81 3.82 -17.00
N ALA A 681 -22.98 3.75 -18.31
CA ALA A 681 -23.80 2.71 -18.95
C ALA A 681 -23.35 1.30 -18.57
N SER A 682 -22.02 1.06 -18.55
CA SER A 682 -21.45 -0.25 -18.18
C SER A 682 -21.71 -0.62 -16.72
N GLN A 683 -21.66 0.35 -15.79
CA GLN A 683 -21.97 0.10 -14.39
C GLN A 683 -23.46 -0.17 -14.18
N TRP A 684 -24.35 0.54 -14.88
CA TRP A 684 -25.79 0.35 -14.77
C TRP A 684 -26.25 -0.96 -15.43
N TYR A 685 -25.64 -1.33 -16.55
CA TYR A 685 -25.76 -2.65 -17.17
C TYR A 685 -25.39 -3.77 -16.19
N ALA A 686 -24.24 -3.66 -15.52
CA ALA A 686 -23.81 -4.66 -14.55
C ALA A 686 -24.57 -4.63 -13.21
N GLY A 687 -25.19 -3.48 -12.88
CA GLY A 687 -25.91 -3.25 -11.62
C GLY A 687 -27.38 -3.64 -11.66
N THR A 688 -27.95 -3.87 -12.85
CA THR A 688 -29.34 -4.31 -13.04
C THR A 688 -29.40 -5.75 -13.51
N LYS A 689 -30.52 -6.43 -13.25
CA LYS A 689 -30.80 -7.79 -13.76
C LYS A 689 -31.47 -7.78 -15.13
N LEU A 690 -31.67 -6.60 -15.72
CA LEU A 690 -32.30 -6.41 -17.02
C LEU A 690 -31.68 -7.25 -18.15
N PRO A 691 -30.35 -7.45 -18.25
CA PRO A 691 -29.78 -8.29 -19.31
C PRO A 691 -30.25 -9.75 -19.24
N SER A 692 -30.38 -10.30 -18.03
CA SER A 692 -30.88 -11.66 -17.83
C SER A 692 -32.36 -11.78 -18.23
N TYR A 693 -33.18 -10.80 -17.89
CA TYR A 693 -34.59 -10.77 -18.33
C TYR A 693 -34.74 -10.49 -19.83
N ALA A 694 -33.85 -9.70 -20.43
CA ALA A 694 -33.81 -9.46 -21.87
C ALA A 694 -33.51 -10.77 -22.63
N ASN A 695 -32.64 -11.62 -22.10
CA ASN A 695 -32.35 -12.93 -22.68
C ASN A 695 -33.55 -13.88 -22.68
N THR A 696 -34.42 -13.81 -21.68
CA THR A 696 -35.63 -14.66 -21.60
C THR A 696 -36.81 -14.04 -22.34
N GLY A 697 -37.04 -12.74 -22.17
CA GLY A 697 -38.18 -12.01 -22.73
C GLY A 697 -37.96 -11.46 -24.14
N GLY A 698 -36.75 -11.55 -24.68
CA GLY A 698 -36.40 -11.12 -26.05
C GLY A 698 -36.53 -9.62 -26.31
N PHE A 699 -36.53 -8.78 -25.27
CA PHE A 699 -36.58 -7.33 -25.38
C PHE A 699 -35.18 -6.71 -25.40
N ILE A 700 -35.10 -5.48 -25.92
CA ILE A 700 -33.83 -4.74 -26.07
C ILE A 700 -33.69 -3.74 -24.93
N VAL A 701 -32.46 -3.48 -24.49
CA VAL A 701 -32.19 -2.46 -23.47
C VAL A 701 -31.16 -1.45 -23.98
N ILE A 702 -31.49 -0.17 -23.94
CA ILE A 702 -30.54 0.92 -24.17
C ILE A 702 -30.04 1.41 -22.81
N TYR A 703 -28.74 1.61 -22.70
CA TYR A 703 -28.07 2.25 -21.58
C TYR A 703 -27.43 3.56 -22.05
N PRO A 704 -28.17 4.68 -22.04
CA PRO A 704 -27.60 5.98 -22.34
C PRO A 704 -26.55 6.37 -21.29
N GLN A 705 -25.52 7.13 -21.69
CA GLN A 705 -24.49 7.64 -20.79
C GLN A 705 -24.21 9.12 -21.03
N THR A 706 -24.41 9.94 -20.00
CA THR A 706 -23.97 11.33 -19.98
C THR A 706 -22.59 11.46 -19.35
N THR A 707 -21.76 12.37 -19.86
CA THR A 707 -20.42 12.70 -19.32
C THR A 707 -20.38 14.08 -18.69
N ARG A 708 -21.53 14.74 -18.53
CA ARG A 708 -21.68 16.09 -17.98
C ARG A 708 -22.12 16.02 -16.52
N TYR A 709 -21.95 17.12 -15.79
CA TYR A 709 -22.45 17.28 -14.42
C TYR A 709 -22.05 16.15 -13.46
N SER A 710 -20.81 15.67 -13.55
CA SER A 710 -20.34 14.47 -12.81
C SER A 710 -21.18 13.22 -13.12
N ASN A 711 -21.49 13.01 -14.39
CA ASN A 711 -22.36 11.96 -14.93
C ASN A 711 -23.79 12.02 -14.36
N CYS A 712 -24.31 13.22 -14.07
CA CYS A 712 -25.72 13.45 -13.79
C CYS A 712 -26.43 13.95 -15.05
N TRP A 713 -27.71 13.60 -15.18
CA TRP A 713 -28.56 13.99 -16.29
C TRP A 713 -29.03 15.44 -16.20
N ASP A 714 -29.23 16.09 -17.34
CA ASP A 714 -29.56 17.50 -17.43
C ASP A 714 -31.05 17.84 -17.18
N VAL A 715 -31.49 17.72 -15.92
CA VAL A 715 -32.92 17.83 -15.55
C VAL A 715 -33.42 19.23 -15.16
N ASN A 716 -32.64 20.30 -15.40
CA ASN A 716 -32.96 21.69 -15.02
C ASN A 716 -33.29 22.64 -16.16
N ASN A 717 -32.83 22.34 -17.38
CA ASN A 717 -32.80 23.30 -18.47
C ASN A 717 -33.94 23.08 -19.48
N ALA A 718 -34.35 24.15 -20.16
CA ALA A 718 -35.43 24.10 -21.14
C ALA A 718 -35.15 23.11 -22.30
N GLY A 719 -33.88 22.84 -22.61
CA GLY A 719 -33.49 21.87 -23.64
C GLY A 719 -33.96 20.44 -23.34
N SER A 720 -33.97 20.01 -22.08
CA SER A 720 -34.48 18.69 -21.68
C SER A 720 -35.92 18.72 -21.15
N LEU A 721 -36.35 19.84 -20.57
CA LEU A 721 -37.70 20.00 -20.01
C LEU A 721 -38.77 20.39 -21.04
N THR A 722 -38.44 20.44 -22.33
CA THR A 722 -39.39 20.77 -23.39
C THR A 722 -39.27 19.76 -24.53
N HIS A 723 -40.41 19.33 -25.07
CA HIS A 723 -40.52 18.46 -26.21
C HIS A 723 -39.74 19.04 -27.40
N GLY A 724 -38.84 18.24 -27.99
CA GLY A 724 -37.99 18.66 -29.11
C GLY A 724 -36.87 19.64 -28.73
N GLY A 725 -36.64 19.91 -27.44
CA GLY A 725 -35.55 20.78 -26.98
C GLY A 725 -34.16 20.17 -27.17
N SER A 726 -33.11 20.97 -27.03
CA SER A 726 -31.73 20.57 -27.35
C SER A 726 -30.91 19.99 -26.17
N GLY A 727 -31.55 19.25 -25.24
CA GLY A 727 -30.90 18.64 -24.06
C GLY A 727 -30.59 17.14 -24.19
N ASP A 728 -30.16 16.48 -23.09
CA ASP A 728 -29.90 15.04 -23.07
C ASP A 728 -31.16 14.23 -23.45
N ALA A 729 -32.35 14.74 -23.12
CA ALA A 729 -33.62 14.08 -23.44
C ALA A 729 -33.77 13.83 -24.96
N LEU A 730 -33.43 14.80 -25.81
CA LEU A 730 -33.48 14.62 -27.27
C LEU A 730 -32.44 13.63 -27.78
N GLY A 731 -31.26 13.59 -27.14
CA GLY A 731 -30.26 12.58 -27.42
C GLY A 731 -30.78 11.17 -27.12
N ILE A 732 -31.46 10.99 -25.97
CA ILE A 732 -32.07 9.70 -25.59
C ILE A 732 -33.18 9.31 -26.58
N ILE A 733 -34.04 10.25 -27.00
CA ILE A 733 -35.06 9.98 -28.01
C ILE A 733 -34.45 9.57 -29.35
N SER A 734 -33.32 10.17 -29.74
CA SER A 734 -32.61 9.76 -30.95
C SER A 734 -32.10 8.31 -30.84
N MET A 735 -31.62 7.89 -29.66
CA MET A 735 -31.26 6.48 -29.41
C MET A 735 -32.46 5.54 -29.53
N VAL A 736 -33.63 5.94 -29.01
CA VAL A 736 -34.89 5.18 -29.11
C VAL A 736 -35.30 5.04 -30.58
N ASN A 737 -35.36 6.14 -31.33
CA ASN A 737 -35.72 6.14 -32.76
C ASN A 737 -34.77 5.30 -33.60
N TYR A 738 -33.46 5.42 -33.37
CA TYR A 738 -32.45 4.56 -34.00
C TYR A 738 -32.75 3.08 -33.72
N THR A 739 -33.04 2.73 -32.48
CA THR A 739 -33.28 1.34 -32.07
C THR A 739 -34.58 0.79 -32.66
N ILE A 740 -35.65 1.60 -32.70
CA ILE A 740 -36.90 1.27 -33.38
C ILE A 740 -36.64 0.95 -34.85
N SER A 741 -35.95 1.85 -35.56
CA SER A 741 -35.66 1.66 -36.98
C SER A 741 -34.78 0.44 -37.27
N LYS A 742 -33.81 0.15 -36.40
CA LYS A 742 -32.82 -0.90 -36.63
C LYS A 742 -33.32 -2.30 -36.26
N TYR A 743 -34.12 -2.42 -35.21
CA TYR A 743 -34.52 -3.72 -34.64
C TYR A 743 -36.02 -3.97 -34.69
N SER A 744 -36.80 -3.14 -35.41
CA SER A 744 -38.25 -3.27 -35.54
C SER A 744 -38.97 -3.35 -34.18
N VAL A 745 -38.52 -2.54 -33.22
CA VAL A 745 -39.14 -2.46 -31.88
C VAL A 745 -40.61 -2.10 -32.03
N ASP A 746 -41.45 -2.77 -31.23
CA ASP A 746 -42.86 -2.43 -31.12
C ASP A 746 -43.00 -1.07 -30.41
N THR A 747 -43.42 -0.04 -31.16
CA THR A 747 -43.52 1.33 -30.63
C THR A 747 -44.58 1.47 -29.52
N SER A 748 -45.48 0.48 -29.36
CA SER A 748 -46.41 0.41 -28.23
C SER A 748 -45.79 -0.16 -26.94
N LYS A 749 -44.54 -0.63 -27.00
CA LYS A 749 -43.83 -1.33 -25.90
C LYS A 749 -42.45 -0.73 -25.63
N VAL A 750 -42.41 0.60 -25.54
CA VAL A 750 -41.19 1.35 -25.19
C VAL A 750 -41.34 1.87 -23.76
N TYR A 751 -40.34 1.61 -22.93
CA TYR A 751 -40.36 1.90 -21.50
C TYR A 751 -39.08 2.59 -21.06
N VAL A 752 -39.13 3.31 -19.94
CA VAL A 752 -37.97 3.99 -19.37
C VAL A 752 -37.88 3.77 -17.87
N MET A 753 -36.67 3.54 -17.38
CA MET A 753 -36.40 3.40 -15.95
C MET A 753 -35.11 4.08 -15.56
N GLY A 754 -35.01 4.52 -14.30
CA GLY A 754 -33.79 5.13 -13.80
C GLY A 754 -33.67 5.13 -12.29
N GLY A 755 -32.44 5.28 -11.79
CA GLY A 755 -32.13 5.46 -10.37
C GLY A 755 -31.49 6.81 -10.08
N SER A 756 -31.81 7.46 -8.95
CA SER A 756 -31.28 8.78 -8.57
C SER A 756 -31.47 9.83 -9.69
N SER A 757 -30.42 10.49 -10.18
CA SER A 757 -30.47 11.37 -11.35
C SER A 757 -31.05 10.70 -12.61
N GLY A 758 -30.84 9.40 -12.80
CA GLY A 758 -31.51 8.64 -13.85
C GLY A 758 -33.02 8.57 -13.63
N ALA A 759 -33.49 8.47 -12.40
CA ALA A 759 -34.93 8.51 -12.06
C ALA A 759 -35.53 9.91 -12.25
N MET A 760 -34.74 10.97 -12.02
CA MET A 760 -35.12 12.34 -12.37
C MET A 760 -35.29 12.47 -13.89
N MET A 761 -34.33 11.96 -14.66
CA MET A 761 -34.41 11.96 -16.13
C MET A 761 -35.55 11.07 -16.64
N THR A 762 -35.86 9.94 -16.00
CA THR A 762 -37.07 9.15 -16.33
C THR A 762 -38.33 10.00 -16.27
N SER A 763 -38.47 10.85 -15.25
CA SER A 763 -39.61 11.78 -15.14
C SER A 763 -39.61 12.81 -16.27
N VAL A 764 -38.44 13.29 -16.68
CA VAL A 764 -38.26 14.16 -17.85
C VAL A 764 -38.69 13.46 -19.14
N MET A 765 -38.28 12.21 -19.35
CA MET A 765 -38.61 11.43 -20.54
C MET A 765 -40.13 11.24 -20.68
N VAL A 766 -40.81 10.79 -19.62
CA VAL A 766 -42.27 10.58 -19.66
C VAL A 766 -43.09 11.88 -19.66
N GLY A 767 -42.49 12.99 -19.20
CA GLY A 767 -43.13 14.31 -19.19
C GLY A 767 -43.03 15.03 -20.53
N SER A 768 -41.83 15.10 -21.12
CA SER A 768 -41.53 15.83 -22.36
C SER A 768 -41.77 15.01 -23.64
N TYR A 769 -41.75 13.68 -23.57
CA TYR A 769 -41.98 12.78 -24.73
C TYR A 769 -43.04 11.71 -24.42
N PRO A 770 -44.27 12.12 -24.01
CA PRO A 770 -45.32 11.21 -23.59
C PRO A 770 -45.80 10.25 -24.70
N GLU A 771 -45.61 10.61 -25.96
CA GLU A 771 -45.98 9.79 -27.12
C GLU A 771 -45.02 8.63 -27.40
N VAL A 772 -43.82 8.66 -26.81
CA VAL A 772 -42.78 7.64 -27.07
C VAL A 772 -42.88 6.48 -26.10
N PHE A 773 -43.26 6.72 -24.84
CA PHE A 773 -43.21 5.71 -23.78
C PHE A 773 -44.60 5.21 -23.38
N GLU A 774 -44.74 3.91 -23.17
CA GLU A 774 -45.95 3.32 -22.58
C GLU A 774 -45.94 3.41 -21.05
N ALA A 775 -44.78 3.24 -20.42
CA ALA A 775 -44.62 3.40 -18.97
C ALA A 775 -43.20 3.78 -18.53
N GLY A 776 -43.10 4.40 -17.35
CA GLY A 776 -41.86 4.78 -16.67
C GLY A 776 -41.76 4.24 -15.24
N ALA A 777 -40.54 3.95 -14.79
CA ALA A 777 -40.26 3.53 -13.41
C ALA A 777 -39.12 4.33 -12.77
N THR A 778 -39.39 4.98 -11.64
CA THR A 778 -38.44 5.84 -10.93
C THR A 778 -38.01 5.20 -9.62
N TYR A 779 -36.69 5.16 -9.38
CA TYR A 779 -36.10 4.68 -8.12
C TYR A 779 -35.30 5.80 -7.45
N SER A 780 -35.84 6.38 -6.37
CA SER A 780 -35.30 7.56 -5.66
C SER A 780 -35.12 8.80 -6.58
N GLY A 781 -36.18 9.22 -7.27
CA GLY A 781 -36.20 10.36 -8.19
C GLY A 781 -36.86 11.64 -7.64
N THR A 782 -37.12 12.60 -8.53
CA THR A 782 -37.83 13.85 -8.23
C THR A 782 -38.94 14.11 -9.25
N PRO A 783 -39.94 14.96 -8.93
CA PRO A 783 -40.97 15.36 -9.91
C PRO A 783 -40.34 15.96 -11.17
N PHE A 784 -41.03 15.81 -12.30
CA PHE A 784 -40.74 16.54 -13.53
C PHE A 784 -40.63 18.05 -13.23
N ALA A 785 -39.62 18.71 -13.81
CA ALA A 785 -39.31 20.12 -13.62
C ALA A 785 -38.99 20.55 -12.18
N CYS A 786 -38.74 19.63 -11.24
CA CYS A 786 -38.37 20.01 -9.87
C CYS A 786 -37.04 20.80 -9.81
N PHE A 787 -36.09 20.52 -10.71
CA PHE A 787 -34.84 21.27 -10.87
C PHE A 787 -34.95 22.45 -11.86
N ALA A 788 -36.14 22.78 -12.38
CA ALA A 788 -36.30 23.76 -13.43
C ALA A 788 -35.73 25.13 -13.04
N GLY A 789 -34.99 25.75 -13.96
CA GLY A 789 -34.44 27.09 -13.78
C GLY A 789 -33.24 27.18 -12.81
N SER A 790 -32.76 26.06 -12.27
CA SER A 790 -31.51 26.03 -11.49
C SER A 790 -30.34 26.49 -12.36
N THR A 791 -29.64 27.54 -11.93
CA THR A 791 -28.41 28.05 -12.56
C THR A 791 -27.16 27.24 -12.18
N SER A 792 -27.25 26.39 -11.15
CA SER A 792 -26.21 25.42 -10.78
C SER A 792 -26.47 24.05 -11.39
N ASP A 793 -25.45 23.18 -11.38
CA ASP A 793 -25.53 21.79 -11.87
C ASP A 793 -26.79 21.05 -11.32
N PRO A 794 -27.54 20.33 -12.17
CA PRO A 794 -28.80 19.64 -11.82
C PRO A 794 -28.56 18.34 -11.04
N THR A 795 -27.89 18.45 -9.91
CA THR A 795 -27.48 17.33 -9.08
C THR A 795 -27.95 17.50 -7.64
N PRO A 796 -28.29 16.41 -6.93
CA PRO A 796 -28.65 16.47 -5.50
C PRO A 796 -27.50 16.95 -4.60
N PHE A 797 -26.25 16.96 -5.08
CA PHE A 797 -25.08 17.52 -4.39
C PHE A 797 -24.67 18.90 -4.92
N GLY A 798 -25.46 19.52 -5.79
CA GLY A 798 -25.22 20.85 -6.33
C GLY A 798 -25.42 21.95 -5.28
N ALA A 799 -25.06 23.19 -5.64
CA ALA A 799 -25.24 24.35 -4.76
C ALA A 799 -26.73 24.64 -4.48
N ASN A 800 -27.60 24.45 -5.46
CA ASN A 800 -29.05 24.53 -5.29
C ASN A 800 -29.64 23.15 -4.98
N GLN A 801 -29.83 22.86 -3.69
CA GLN A 801 -30.42 21.59 -3.22
C GLN A 801 -31.93 21.66 -2.97
N THR A 802 -32.58 22.79 -3.28
CA THR A 802 -34.00 23.01 -2.92
C THR A 802 -34.90 21.88 -3.40
N CYS A 803 -34.71 21.42 -4.65
CA CYS A 803 -35.45 20.27 -5.16
C CYS A 803 -35.16 18.98 -4.38
N ALA A 804 -33.88 18.61 -4.23
CA ALA A 804 -33.47 17.38 -3.55
C ALA A 804 -33.86 17.34 -2.06
N GLN A 805 -34.05 18.50 -1.43
CA GLN A 805 -34.56 18.63 -0.06
C GLN A 805 -36.09 18.57 0.04
N GLY A 806 -36.81 18.33 -1.07
CA GLY A 806 -38.26 18.12 -1.06
C GLY A 806 -39.08 19.37 -1.37
N LEU A 807 -38.72 20.12 -2.42
CA LEU A 807 -39.53 21.22 -2.95
C LEU A 807 -40.98 20.75 -3.17
N GLN A 808 -41.95 21.52 -2.67
CA GLN A 808 -43.37 21.19 -2.78
C GLN A 808 -44.11 22.20 -3.65
N HIS A 809 -45.03 21.70 -4.46
CA HIS A 809 -46.00 22.50 -5.19
C HIS A 809 -47.41 21.94 -5.01
N THR A 810 -48.42 22.71 -5.43
CA THR A 810 -49.79 22.20 -5.51
C THR A 810 -49.89 21.14 -6.61
N PRO A 811 -50.87 20.21 -6.52
CA PRO A 811 -51.08 19.21 -7.57
C PRO A 811 -51.23 19.85 -8.97
N ASP A 812 -51.99 20.94 -9.08
CA ASP A 812 -52.21 21.68 -10.34
C ASP A 812 -50.93 22.32 -10.87
N GLN A 813 -50.10 22.92 -10.01
CA GLN A 813 -48.81 23.48 -10.42
C GLN A 813 -47.89 22.39 -10.97
N TRP A 814 -47.80 21.25 -10.28
CA TRP A 814 -47.02 20.12 -10.74
C TRP A 814 -47.51 19.54 -12.07
N ALA A 815 -48.82 19.39 -12.23
CA ALA A 815 -49.42 18.93 -13.48
C ALA A 815 -49.20 19.94 -14.62
N GLN A 816 -49.25 21.25 -14.32
CA GLN A 816 -49.02 22.29 -15.30
C GLN A 816 -47.58 22.27 -15.84
N TYR A 817 -46.58 22.01 -14.99
CA TYR A 817 -45.21 21.83 -15.48
C TYR A 817 -45.09 20.71 -16.52
N VAL A 818 -45.74 19.56 -16.28
CA VAL A 818 -45.77 18.44 -17.23
C VAL A 818 -46.52 18.80 -18.52
N ARG A 819 -47.66 19.50 -18.42
CA ARG A 819 -48.43 19.95 -19.59
C ARG A 819 -47.65 20.97 -20.43
N ASN A 820 -46.88 21.85 -19.79
CA ASN A 820 -46.04 22.85 -20.45
C ASN A 820 -44.84 22.23 -21.19
N ALA A 821 -44.44 21.00 -20.86
CA ALA A 821 -43.36 20.31 -21.55
C ALA A 821 -43.70 20.01 -23.01
N TYR A 822 -44.98 19.70 -23.30
CA TYR A 822 -45.50 19.52 -24.65
C TYR A 822 -46.88 20.19 -24.79
N PRO A 823 -46.91 21.52 -25.01
CA PRO A 823 -48.16 22.27 -25.12
C PRO A 823 -49.05 21.73 -26.24
N GLY A 824 -50.33 21.50 -25.94
CA GLY A 824 -51.30 20.99 -26.91
C GLY A 824 -51.35 19.46 -27.05
N TYR A 825 -50.48 18.71 -26.37
CA TYR A 825 -50.54 17.25 -26.38
C TYR A 825 -51.78 16.73 -25.61
N THR A 826 -52.68 16.03 -26.32
CA THR A 826 -53.91 15.42 -25.80
C THR A 826 -53.89 13.88 -25.86
N GLY A 827 -52.77 13.28 -26.24
CA GLY A 827 -52.63 11.83 -26.32
C GLY A 827 -52.51 11.16 -24.95
N LYS A 828 -52.44 9.82 -24.95
CA LYS A 828 -52.19 9.03 -23.73
C LYS A 828 -50.83 9.42 -23.13
N ARG A 829 -50.74 9.47 -21.81
CA ARG A 829 -49.48 9.70 -21.09
C ARG A 829 -48.95 8.40 -20.48
N PRO A 830 -47.62 8.24 -20.33
CA PRO A 830 -47.01 6.98 -19.90
C PRO A 830 -47.35 6.66 -18.44
N ARG A 831 -47.69 5.40 -18.14
CA ARG A 831 -48.00 4.94 -16.78
C ARG A 831 -46.76 5.04 -15.87
N MET A 832 -46.92 5.27 -14.57
CA MET A 832 -45.79 5.56 -13.66
C MET A 832 -45.74 4.65 -12.45
N LEU A 833 -44.56 4.06 -12.22
CA LEU A 833 -44.18 3.40 -10.98
C LEU A 833 -43.17 4.28 -10.24
N VAL A 834 -43.44 4.61 -8.98
CA VAL A 834 -42.58 5.45 -8.15
C VAL A 834 -42.10 4.69 -6.92
N ALA A 835 -40.81 4.36 -6.83
CA ALA A 835 -40.21 3.71 -5.68
C ALA A 835 -39.22 4.64 -4.97
N HIS A 836 -39.37 4.80 -3.66
CA HIS A 836 -38.51 5.71 -2.86
C HIS A 836 -38.20 5.14 -1.48
N GLY A 837 -36.98 5.37 -1.00
CA GLY A 837 -36.58 4.99 0.36
C GLY A 837 -36.98 6.02 1.41
N LEU A 838 -37.55 5.61 2.53
CA LEU A 838 -37.91 6.52 3.64
C LEU A 838 -36.68 6.96 4.47
N ALA A 839 -35.54 6.29 4.32
CA ALA A 839 -34.26 6.68 4.92
C ALA A 839 -33.33 7.39 3.91
N ASP A 840 -33.86 7.83 2.77
CA ASP A 840 -33.09 8.55 1.75
C ASP A 840 -32.73 9.96 2.23
N THR A 841 -31.44 10.19 2.47
CA THR A 841 -30.92 11.49 2.94
C THR A 841 -30.37 12.37 1.83
N LEU A 842 -30.26 11.85 0.61
CA LEU A 842 -29.70 12.58 -0.53
C LEU A 842 -30.79 13.18 -1.42
N VAL A 843 -31.79 12.38 -1.78
CA VAL A 843 -33.02 12.84 -2.44
C VAL A 843 -34.15 12.53 -1.48
N ARG A 844 -34.56 13.53 -0.70
CA ARG A 844 -35.45 13.33 0.46
C ARG A 844 -36.73 12.59 0.05
N PRO A 845 -37.33 11.78 0.95
CA PRO A 845 -38.54 11.01 0.63
C PRO A 845 -39.71 11.88 0.17
N GLN A 846 -39.73 13.16 0.58
CA GLN A 846 -40.67 14.16 0.09
C GLN A 846 -40.69 14.25 -1.44
N CYS A 847 -39.55 14.09 -2.12
CA CYS A 847 -39.48 14.10 -3.58
C CYS A 847 -40.34 13.00 -4.21
N GLY A 848 -40.34 11.80 -3.63
CA GLY A 848 -41.20 10.70 -4.08
C GLY A 848 -42.69 11.01 -3.87
N TYR A 849 -43.05 11.61 -2.73
CA TYR A 849 -44.44 12.03 -2.46
C TYR A 849 -44.91 13.13 -3.43
N GLU A 850 -44.06 14.11 -3.73
CA GLU A 850 -44.35 15.15 -4.72
C GLU A 850 -44.46 14.56 -6.14
N GLN A 851 -43.70 13.50 -6.44
CA GLN A 851 -43.77 12.83 -7.74
C GLN A 851 -45.11 12.08 -7.89
N LEU A 852 -45.55 11.36 -6.85
CA LEU A 852 -46.90 10.78 -6.82
C LEU A 852 -47.98 11.87 -6.95
N LYS A 853 -47.84 12.99 -6.23
CA LYS A 853 -48.76 14.14 -6.30
C LYS A 853 -48.85 14.72 -7.71
N GLN A 854 -47.71 14.87 -8.39
CA GLN A 854 -47.65 15.35 -9.77
C GLN A 854 -48.39 14.41 -10.72
N TRP A 855 -48.05 13.13 -10.71
CA TRP A 855 -48.62 12.18 -11.66
C TRP A 855 -50.10 11.88 -11.35
N SER A 856 -50.51 11.87 -10.09
CA SER A 856 -51.92 11.72 -9.73
C SER A 856 -52.75 12.89 -10.27
N ALA A 857 -52.22 14.12 -10.26
CA ALA A 857 -52.89 15.28 -10.85
C ALA A 857 -52.88 15.26 -12.40
N VAL A 858 -51.81 14.75 -13.01
CA VAL A 858 -51.74 14.57 -14.47
C VAL A 858 -52.80 13.57 -14.96
N PHE A 859 -53.00 12.46 -14.24
CA PHE A 859 -53.98 11.42 -14.58
C PHE A 859 -55.38 11.66 -13.99
N ASN A 860 -55.57 12.68 -13.14
CA ASN A 860 -56.79 12.90 -12.37
C ASN A 860 -57.18 11.67 -11.51
N LEU A 861 -56.19 11.10 -10.81
CA LEU A 861 -56.33 9.95 -9.92
C LEU A 861 -56.21 10.37 -8.45
N THR A 862 -56.85 9.60 -7.58
CA THR A 862 -56.71 9.71 -6.12
C THR A 862 -56.07 8.45 -5.57
N ASN A 863 -55.42 8.55 -4.41
CA ASN A 863 -54.92 7.38 -3.69
C ASN A 863 -56.12 6.62 -3.13
N THR A 864 -56.33 5.40 -3.61
CA THR A 864 -57.47 4.55 -3.25
C THR A 864 -57.13 3.56 -2.15
N LYS A 865 -55.87 3.12 -2.05
CA LYS A 865 -55.44 2.11 -1.08
C LYS A 865 -53.94 2.18 -0.78
N ASN A 866 -53.59 2.08 0.50
CA ASN A 866 -52.23 1.79 0.94
C ASN A 866 -52.13 0.34 1.43
N VAL A 867 -51.21 -0.44 0.87
CA VAL A 867 -50.94 -1.85 1.24
C VAL A 867 -49.60 -1.93 1.96
N THR A 868 -49.54 -2.68 3.06
CA THR A 868 -48.33 -2.89 3.87
C THR A 868 -48.11 -4.37 4.17
N GLY A 869 -46.91 -4.71 4.65
CA GLY A 869 -46.56 -6.06 5.08
C GLY A 869 -46.26 -7.01 3.91
N SER A 870 -46.28 -8.32 4.18
CA SER A 870 -45.78 -9.37 3.27
C SER A 870 -46.50 -9.48 1.92
N SER A 871 -47.66 -8.83 1.76
CA SER A 871 -48.41 -8.80 0.50
C SER A 871 -47.89 -7.78 -0.53
N VAL A 872 -46.97 -6.88 -0.13
CA VAL A 872 -46.41 -5.85 -1.01
C VAL A 872 -45.38 -6.45 -1.98
N PRO A 873 -45.55 -6.29 -3.31
CA PRO A 873 -44.64 -6.87 -4.32
C PRO A 873 -43.17 -6.46 -4.17
N GLU A 874 -42.91 -5.20 -3.78
CA GLU A 874 -41.56 -4.67 -3.54
C GLU A 874 -40.91 -5.22 -2.25
N GLY A 875 -41.67 -5.92 -1.42
CA GLY A 875 -41.23 -6.53 -0.18
C GLY A 875 -41.92 -5.97 1.07
N PRO A 876 -41.84 -6.68 2.20
CA PRO A 876 -42.62 -6.38 3.42
C PRO A 876 -42.27 -5.04 4.08
N GLN A 877 -41.08 -4.50 3.81
CA GLN A 877 -40.63 -3.19 4.30
C GLN A 877 -41.21 -2.01 3.50
N TYR A 878 -41.85 -2.26 2.35
CA TYR A 878 -42.45 -1.22 1.53
C TYR A 878 -43.94 -1.01 1.87
N THR A 879 -44.38 0.23 1.78
CA THR A 879 -45.80 0.59 1.69
C THR A 879 -46.12 0.84 0.22
N GLN A 880 -47.03 0.04 -0.35
CA GLN A 880 -47.55 0.27 -1.69
C GLN A 880 -48.71 1.28 -1.63
N MET A 881 -48.62 2.35 -2.40
CA MET A 881 -49.67 3.38 -2.54
C MET A 881 -50.31 3.23 -3.92
N VAL A 882 -51.57 2.81 -3.94
CA VAL A 882 -52.32 2.51 -5.17
C VAL A 882 -53.18 3.72 -5.52
N TYR A 883 -52.98 4.26 -6.73
CA TYR A 883 -53.81 5.35 -7.27
C TYR A 883 -54.74 4.80 -8.34
N GLY A 884 -56.03 5.12 -8.27
CA GLY A 884 -57.05 4.45 -9.08
C GLY A 884 -57.07 2.94 -8.78
N ASP A 885 -56.85 2.12 -9.81
CA ASP A 885 -56.71 0.66 -9.69
C ASP A 885 -55.23 0.19 -9.64
N GLY A 886 -54.27 1.12 -9.70
CA GLY A 886 -52.84 0.83 -9.71
C GLY A 886 -52.25 0.49 -11.08
N SER A 887 -53.05 0.52 -12.15
CA SER A 887 -52.57 0.26 -13.51
C SER A 887 -51.79 1.43 -14.09
N GLU A 888 -52.23 2.67 -13.83
CA GLU A 888 -51.61 3.91 -14.36
C GLU A 888 -50.61 4.54 -13.40
N LEU A 889 -50.83 4.46 -12.09
CA LEU A 889 -49.95 5.04 -11.07
C LEU A 889 -49.88 4.19 -9.81
N VAL A 890 -48.66 3.81 -9.43
CA VAL A 890 -48.39 3.08 -8.18
C VAL A 890 -47.11 3.59 -7.52
N GLY A 891 -47.15 3.72 -6.20
CA GLY A 891 -46.01 4.12 -5.38
C GLY A 891 -45.53 3.01 -4.44
N TYR A 892 -44.25 2.95 -4.12
CA TYR A 892 -43.65 2.03 -3.16
C TYR A 892 -42.65 2.78 -2.26
N PHE A 893 -42.96 2.87 -0.96
CA PHE A 893 -42.15 3.63 0.01
C PHE A 893 -41.55 2.71 1.08
N GLY A 894 -40.21 2.56 1.09
CA GLY A 894 -39.50 1.54 1.86
C GLY A 894 -38.97 2.04 3.20
N GLN A 895 -39.42 1.44 4.31
CA GLN A 895 -38.89 1.73 5.64
C GLN A 895 -37.45 1.21 5.78
N GLY A 896 -36.54 2.07 6.23
CA GLY A 896 -35.11 1.74 6.37
C GLY A 896 -34.34 1.63 5.05
N VAL A 897 -34.99 1.89 3.92
CA VAL A 897 -34.35 1.93 2.60
C VAL A 897 -33.75 3.32 2.37
N GLY A 898 -32.44 3.37 2.07
CA GLY A 898 -31.70 4.61 1.81
C GLY A 898 -31.66 5.02 0.34
N HIS A 899 -30.67 5.83 -0.05
CA HIS A 899 -30.43 6.21 -1.44
C HIS A 899 -29.50 5.20 -2.15
N ILE A 900 -29.85 4.60 -3.27
CA ILE A 900 -31.13 4.59 -3.99
C ILE A 900 -32.03 3.45 -3.49
N ALA A 901 -33.35 3.58 -3.65
CA ALA A 901 -34.24 2.43 -3.59
C ALA A 901 -33.79 1.39 -4.63
N PRO A 902 -33.41 0.15 -4.25
CA PRO A 902 -32.91 -0.83 -5.21
C PRO A 902 -33.99 -1.18 -6.25
N PRO A 903 -33.69 -1.15 -7.56
CA PRO A 903 -34.62 -1.63 -8.58
C PRO A 903 -35.05 -3.06 -8.34
N ASN A 904 -36.35 -3.32 -8.52
CA ASN A 904 -36.93 -4.65 -8.46
C ASN A 904 -37.52 -4.99 -9.81
N GLU A 905 -36.68 -5.57 -10.66
CA GLU A 905 -37.02 -5.78 -12.06
C GLU A 905 -38.26 -6.68 -12.27
N PRO A 906 -38.51 -7.76 -11.49
CA PRO A 906 -39.77 -8.50 -11.61
C PRO A 906 -41.03 -7.65 -11.46
N VAL A 907 -41.06 -6.77 -10.45
CA VAL A 907 -42.23 -5.91 -10.19
C VAL A 907 -42.36 -4.86 -11.30
N MET A 908 -41.26 -4.24 -11.69
CA MET A 908 -41.22 -3.27 -12.78
C MET A 908 -41.64 -3.87 -14.13
N LEU A 909 -41.10 -5.04 -14.50
CA LEU A 909 -41.41 -5.72 -15.76
C LEU A 909 -42.87 -6.15 -15.80
N SER A 910 -43.41 -6.65 -14.68
CA SER A 910 -44.84 -6.93 -14.55
C SER A 910 -45.68 -5.66 -14.74
N PHE A 911 -45.30 -4.54 -14.12
CA PHE A 911 -45.95 -3.25 -14.32
C PHE A 911 -45.87 -2.76 -15.77
N PHE A 912 -44.74 -3.00 -16.46
CA PHE A 912 -44.60 -2.70 -17.89
C PHE A 912 -45.41 -3.63 -18.79
N GLY A 913 -45.91 -4.76 -18.28
CA GLY A 913 -46.62 -5.77 -19.07
C GLY A 913 -45.68 -6.71 -19.84
N ILE A 914 -44.42 -6.81 -19.42
CA ILE A 914 -43.43 -7.74 -19.97
C ILE A 914 -43.43 -8.99 -19.08
N SER A 915 -43.99 -10.10 -19.57
CA SER A 915 -43.97 -11.38 -18.87
C SER A 915 -42.53 -11.92 -18.84
N SER A 916 -42.02 -12.18 -17.63
CA SER A 916 -40.69 -12.72 -17.36
C SER A 916 -40.46 -14.13 -17.90
#